data_AF-A0AAV6PFW7-F1
#
_entry.id   AF-A0AAV6PFW7-F1
#
_cell.length_a   1.000
_cell.length_b   1.000
_cell.length_c   1.000
_cell.angle_alpha   90.00
_cell.angle_beta   90.00
_cell.angle_gamma   90.00
#
_symmetry.space_group_name_H-M   'P 1'
#
loop_
_entity.id
_entity.type
_entity.pdbx_description
1 polymer ?
#
loop_
_entity_poly.entity_id
_entity_poly.type
_entity_poly.pdbx_seq_one_letter_code
_entity_poly.pdbx_strand_id
1 'polypeptide(L)'
;MYSSAGAGEMSEGARSSGSVSSDPPSSPVPEYVFKPPSRPDFGTMGRTIKLQANFFEMEIPKLEVYHYDIDIKPDKCPRRVNREIVEHMVQHFKTQIFGDRKPVYDGRKNLYTAMPLPIGRDKVELEVTIPGEGKDRSFKVSIKWVSCVSLQALHEALSGRLPSVPFETIQALDVVMRHLPSMRYTPVGRSFFTPSEGCSNPLGGGREVWFGFHQSVRPSLWKMMLNIDVSATAFYKAQPVIEFMCEVLDFKSIEEQQKPLTDSQRVKFTKEIKGLKVEITHCGQMKRKYRVCNVTRRPASHQTFPLQQENGQTIECTVAQYFKDKYKLILRYPHLPCLQVGQEQKHTYLPLEVCNIVAGQRCIKKLTDNQTSTMIRATARSAPDRQDEISKLMRSANFNTDPYVREFGVMVRDEMTEVNGRVLQAPSILYGGRNKAIATPIQGVWDMRNKQFHTGIEIKVWAIACFAPQRQCTELLLKAFTEQLRKISRDAGMPIQGQPCFCKYAQGADSVEPMFRHLKYTYQGLQLVVVILPGKTPVYAEVKRVGDTVLGMATQCVQVKNVQKTTPQTLSNLCLKINVKLGGVNNILLPQGRPLVFQQPVIFLGADVTHPPAGDGKKPSIAAVSNITAHNTKTGTSEINKQSLCRCLKSLEMLEY
;
A
#
# COMPACT_ATOMS: atom_id res chain seq x y z
N MET A 1 -3.11 30.87 -47.19
CA MET A 1 -2.70 30.89 -48.61
C MET A 1 -2.07 29.55 -48.92
N TYR A 2 -2.69 28.79 -49.85
CA TYR A 2 -2.19 27.65 -50.65
C TYR A 2 -1.49 26.47 -49.91
N SER A 3 -1.80 25.18 -50.11
CA SER A 3 -2.57 24.51 -51.17
C SER A 3 -2.91 23.05 -50.80
N SER A 4 -4.07 22.58 -51.26
CA SER A 4 -4.44 21.24 -51.82
C SER A 4 -3.78 19.96 -51.27
N ALA A 5 -4.53 19.00 -50.71
CA ALA A 5 -5.45 18.05 -51.37
C ALA A 5 -4.77 16.87 -52.10
N GLY A 6 -5.18 15.66 -51.73
CA GLY A 6 -4.79 14.40 -52.35
C GLY A 6 -5.37 13.20 -51.61
N ALA A 7 -6.64 12.89 -51.87
CA ALA A 7 -7.31 11.67 -51.45
C ALA A 7 -6.95 10.51 -52.40
N GLY A 8 -6.82 9.31 -51.85
CA GLY A 8 -6.72 8.05 -52.61
C GLY A 8 -7.20 6.89 -51.74
N GLU A 9 -8.35 6.32 -52.13
CA GLU A 9 -8.93 5.07 -51.63
C GLU A 9 -8.19 3.82 -52.15
N MET A 10 -8.65 2.65 -51.66
CA MET A 10 -8.35 1.25 -52.03
C MET A 10 -7.38 0.56 -51.06
N SER A 11 -7.52 -0.71 -50.68
CA SER A 11 -8.52 -1.77 -50.85
C SER A 11 -8.07 -2.95 -49.96
N GLU A 12 -8.98 -3.85 -49.58
CA GLU A 12 -8.65 -5.14 -48.95
C GLU A 12 -7.69 -5.98 -49.81
N GLY A 13 -6.76 -6.70 -49.17
CA GLY A 13 -5.98 -7.74 -49.85
C GLY A 13 -4.79 -8.32 -49.10
N ALA A 14 -4.89 -9.62 -48.78
CA ALA A 14 -3.82 -10.62 -48.69
C ALA A 14 -2.84 -10.63 -47.49
N ARG A 15 -2.97 -11.73 -46.72
CA ARG A 15 -1.96 -12.30 -45.83
C ARG A 15 -0.66 -12.59 -46.60
N SER A 16 0.47 -12.13 -46.07
CA SER A 16 1.77 -12.74 -46.35
C SER A 16 2.56 -12.89 -45.04
N SER A 17 3.14 -14.08 -44.89
CA SER A 17 3.98 -14.56 -43.82
C SER A 17 5.34 -13.86 -43.82
N GLY A 18 5.66 -13.12 -42.75
CA GLY A 18 6.96 -12.50 -42.51
C GLY A 18 7.70 -13.15 -41.34
N SER A 19 8.92 -13.59 -41.60
CA SER A 19 9.87 -14.27 -40.72
C SER A 19 10.27 -13.46 -39.48
N VAL A 20 10.25 -14.10 -38.31
CA VAL A 20 10.77 -13.56 -37.05
C VAL A 20 12.30 -13.65 -37.08
N SER A 21 12.97 -12.51 -37.24
CA SER A 21 14.41 -12.36 -36.98
C SER A 21 14.67 -12.50 -35.48
N SER A 22 15.48 -13.48 -35.10
CA SER A 22 15.96 -13.68 -33.73
C SER A 22 17.11 -12.72 -33.45
N ASP A 23 16.94 -11.84 -32.45
CA ASP A 23 18.06 -11.09 -31.89
C ASP A 23 19.05 -12.06 -31.21
N PRO A 24 20.38 -11.87 -31.35
CA PRO A 24 21.37 -12.73 -30.73
C PRO A 24 21.36 -12.57 -29.20
N PRO A 25 21.63 -13.64 -28.43
CA PRO A 25 21.67 -13.59 -26.98
C PRO A 25 22.82 -12.70 -26.51
N SER A 26 22.49 -11.69 -25.71
CA SER A 26 23.46 -10.87 -25.00
C SER A 26 24.30 -11.74 -24.06
N SER A 27 25.62 -11.54 -24.12
CA SER A 27 26.58 -12.24 -23.26
C SER A 27 26.29 -12.01 -21.78
N PRO A 28 26.46 -13.01 -20.89
CA PRO A 28 26.16 -12.87 -19.47
C PRO A 28 27.17 -11.91 -18.83
N VAL A 29 26.66 -10.78 -18.31
CA VAL A 29 27.41 -9.87 -17.44
C VAL A 29 27.89 -10.66 -16.21
N PRO A 30 29.18 -10.57 -15.81
CA PRO A 30 29.69 -11.29 -14.65
C PRO A 30 28.89 -10.93 -13.39
N GLU A 31 28.36 -11.96 -12.73
CA GLU A 31 27.52 -11.84 -11.56
C GLU A 31 28.39 -11.47 -10.34
N TYR A 32 28.62 -10.17 -10.12
CA TYR A 32 29.31 -9.70 -8.92
C TYR A 32 28.47 -10.01 -7.68
N VAL A 33 28.87 -11.00 -6.89
CA VAL A 33 28.21 -11.34 -5.62
C VAL A 33 28.70 -10.38 -4.54
N PHE A 34 27.98 -9.27 -4.35
CA PHE A 34 28.26 -8.33 -3.26
C PHE A 34 27.75 -8.87 -1.93
N LYS A 35 28.65 -9.05 -0.95
CA LYS A 35 28.28 -9.35 0.44
C LYS A 35 28.16 -8.04 1.24
N PRO A 36 27.10 -7.85 2.04
CA PRO A 36 27.04 -6.74 2.99
C PRO A 36 28.25 -6.76 3.94
N PRO A 37 28.80 -5.60 4.34
CA PRO A 37 29.91 -5.55 5.28
C PRO A 37 29.48 -6.05 6.67
N SER A 38 30.40 -6.72 7.36
CA SER A 38 30.22 -7.06 8.78
C SER A 38 30.11 -5.79 9.63
N ARG A 39 29.41 -5.89 10.77
CA ARG A 39 29.36 -4.80 11.74
C ARG A 39 30.80 -4.49 12.21
N PRO A 40 31.29 -3.25 12.05
CA PRO A 40 32.65 -2.89 12.46
C PRO A 40 32.78 -2.81 13.98
N ASP A 41 31.78 -2.26 14.67
CA ASP A 41 31.77 -2.04 16.11
C ASP A 41 30.34 -1.79 16.66
N PHE A 42 30.26 -1.45 17.95
CA PHE A 42 29.06 -0.94 18.60
C PHE A 42 29.27 0.51 19.00
N GLY A 43 28.35 1.40 18.59
CA GLY A 43 28.46 2.82 18.92
C GLY A 43 28.36 3.08 20.44
N THR A 44 29.14 4.05 20.91
CA THR A 44 29.30 4.41 22.33
C THR A 44 28.73 5.78 22.69
N MET A 45 28.49 6.64 21.68
CA MET A 45 28.04 8.02 21.90
C MET A 45 26.59 8.13 22.36
N GLY A 46 26.31 9.13 23.20
CA GLY A 46 24.97 9.47 23.69
C GLY A 46 24.64 8.82 25.04
N ARG A 47 23.67 9.39 25.76
CA ARG A 47 23.24 8.86 27.06
C ARG A 47 22.44 7.58 26.89
N THR A 48 22.56 6.64 27.82
CA THR A 48 21.81 5.38 27.81
C THR A 48 20.34 5.61 28.12
N ILE A 49 19.47 4.78 27.56
CA ILE A 49 18.04 4.72 27.86
C ILE A 49 17.57 3.27 27.84
N LYS A 50 16.83 2.83 28.86
CA LYS A 50 16.20 1.50 28.85
C LYS A 50 14.98 1.53 27.93
N LEU A 51 14.88 0.55 27.05
CA LEU A 51 13.78 0.40 26.10
C LEU A 51 13.22 -1.01 26.18
N GLN A 52 11.96 -1.15 25.78
CA GLN A 52 11.35 -2.46 25.51
C GLN A 52 11.04 -2.52 24.01
N ALA A 53 11.46 -3.61 23.38
CA ALA A 53 11.16 -3.89 21.99
C ALA A 53 10.02 -4.90 21.91
N ASN A 54 9.14 -4.76 20.91
CA ASN A 54 8.10 -5.74 20.57
C ASN A 54 8.68 -7.00 19.89
N PHE A 55 9.78 -7.47 20.46
CA PHE A 55 10.52 -8.67 20.13
C PHE A 55 10.44 -9.58 21.35
N PHE A 56 10.08 -10.83 21.09
CA PHE A 56 9.86 -11.85 22.11
C PHE A 56 10.87 -12.97 21.86
N GLU A 57 11.70 -13.26 22.86
CA GLU A 57 12.74 -14.27 22.73
C GLU A 57 12.15 -15.64 22.40
N MET A 58 12.76 -16.33 21.43
CA MET A 58 12.41 -17.70 21.08
C MET A 58 13.53 -18.64 21.53
N GLU A 59 13.16 -19.69 22.26
CA GLU A 59 14.03 -20.81 22.56
C GLU A 59 13.78 -21.90 21.52
N ILE A 60 14.84 -22.22 20.77
CA ILE A 60 14.78 -23.15 19.65
C ILE A 60 15.58 -24.40 20.03
N PRO A 61 15.02 -25.61 19.89
CA PRO A 61 15.75 -26.83 20.20
C PRO A 61 16.86 -27.10 19.18
N LYS A 62 17.82 -27.92 19.58
CA LYS A 62 18.93 -28.37 18.72
C LYS A 62 18.57 -29.69 18.05
N LEU A 63 17.60 -29.65 17.13
CA LEU A 63 17.12 -30.83 16.40
C LEU A 63 17.19 -30.62 14.89
N GLU A 64 17.03 -31.72 14.15
CA GLU A 64 16.84 -31.70 12.71
C GLU A 64 15.35 -31.62 12.37
N VAL A 65 15.00 -30.72 11.47
CA VAL A 65 13.66 -30.58 10.91
C VAL A 65 13.63 -31.21 9.53
N TYR A 66 12.62 -32.01 9.22
CA TYR A 66 12.54 -32.73 7.95
C TYR A 66 11.67 -31.95 6.96
N HIS A 67 12.23 -31.63 5.79
CA HIS A 67 11.55 -30.85 4.75
C HIS A 67 11.06 -31.76 3.63
N TYR A 68 9.79 -31.57 3.27
CA TYR A 68 9.10 -32.29 2.20
C TYR A 68 8.52 -31.31 1.18
N ASP A 69 8.64 -31.65 -0.10
CA ASP A 69 7.93 -31.00 -1.19
C ASP A 69 6.52 -31.60 -1.31
N ILE A 70 5.53 -30.73 -1.41
CA ILE A 70 4.12 -31.05 -1.60
C ILE A 70 3.67 -30.50 -2.95
N ASP A 71 3.24 -31.38 -3.84
CA ASP A 71 2.58 -31.02 -5.10
C ASP A 71 1.09 -31.38 -5.03
N ILE A 72 0.21 -30.42 -5.31
CA ILE A 72 -1.25 -30.61 -5.26
C ILE A 72 -1.79 -30.37 -6.67
N LYS A 73 -2.55 -31.34 -7.19
CA LYS A 73 -3.25 -31.21 -8.47
C LYS A 73 -4.77 -31.23 -8.25
N PRO A 74 -5.51 -30.23 -8.79
CA PRO A 74 -5.04 -29.10 -9.60
C PRO A 74 -4.21 -28.04 -8.83
N ASP A 75 -3.27 -27.40 -9.53
CA ASP A 75 -2.21 -26.53 -8.98
C ASP A 75 -2.62 -25.06 -8.76
N LYS A 76 -3.77 -24.65 -9.29
CA LYS A 76 -4.28 -23.25 -9.22
C LYS A 76 -5.20 -22.98 -8.04
N CYS A 77 -5.17 -23.82 -7.02
CA CYS A 77 -5.97 -23.63 -5.81
C CYS A 77 -5.44 -22.48 -4.95
N PRO A 78 -6.32 -21.68 -4.30
CA PRO A 78 -5.90 -20.69 -3.33
C PRO A 78 -5.13 -21.34 -2.18
N ARG A 79 -4.12 -20.64 -1.63
CA ARG A 79 -3.33 -21.13 -0.48
C ARG A 79 -4.17 -21.64 0.69
N ARG A 80 -5.33 -21.02 0.94
CA ARG A 80 -6.27 -21.46 1.98
C ARG A 80 -6.81 -22.86 1.70
N VAL A 81 -7.21 -23.12 0.46
CA VAL A 81 -7.69 -24.44 0.02
C VAL A 81 -6.57 -25.46 0.10
N ASN A 82 -5.34 -25.10 -0.29
CA ASN A 82 -4.20 -26.01 -0.14
C ASN A 82 -3.95 -26.44 1.31
N ARG A 83 -4.12 -25.51 2.26
CA ARG A 83 -4.01 -25.82 3.70
C ARG A 83 -5.11 -26.77 4.16
N GLU A 84 -6.35 -26.55 3.72
CA GLU A 84 -7.48 -27.45 4.01
C GLU A 84 -7.25 -28.85 3.43
N ILE A 85 -6.72 -28.95 2.21
CA ILE A 85 -6.35 -30.23 1.57
C ILE A 85 -5.30 -30.97 2.43
N VAL A 86 -4.22 -30.28 2.81
CA VAL A 86 -3.15 -30.89 3.64
C VAL A 86 -3.67 -31.26 5.03
N GLU A 87 -4.53 -30.45 5.64
CA GLU A 87 -5.16 -30.77 6.94
C GLU A 87 -5.99 -32.06 6.87
N HIS A 88 -6.83 -32.21 5.85
CA HIS A 88 -7.60 -33.45 5.64
C HIS A 88 -6.68 -34.63 5.31
N MET A 89 -5.62 -34.42 4.53
CA MET A 89 -4.63 -35.44 4.24
C MET A 89 -3.95 -35.94 5.52
N VAL A 90 -3.52 -35.03 6.41
CA VAL A 90 -2.89 -35.42 7.69
C VAL A 90 -3.85 -36.23 8.56
N GLN A 91 -5.12 -35.84 8.61
CA GLN A 91 -6.13 -36.56 9.39
C GLN A 91 -6.45 -37.94 8.79
N HIS A 92 -6.66 -38.02 7.47
CA HIS A 92 -7.07 -39.25 6.79
C HIS A 92 -5.95 -40.30 6.73
N PHE A 93 -4.72 -39.87 6.44
CA PHE A 93 -3.56 -40.74 6.34
C PHE A 93 -2.74 -40.80 7.65
N LYS A 94 -3.40 -40.54 8.80
CA LYS A 94 -2.76 -40.54 10.13
C LYS A 94 -2.09 -41.89 10.42
N THR A 95 -2.78 -43.01 10.22
CA THR A 95 -2.27 -44.35 10.54
C THR A 95 -1.15 -44.80 9.61
N GLN A 96 -1.16 -44.37 8.36
CA GLN A 96 -0.20 -44.82 7.34
C GLN A 96 1.10 -43.99 7.32
N ILE A 97 0.99 -42.66 7.47
CA ILE A 97 2.12 -41.74 7.21
C ILE A 97 2.42 -40.87 8.41
N PHE A 98 1.43 -40.16 8.94
CA PHE A 98 1.72 -39.06 9.87
C PHE A 98 1.91 -39.51 11.32
N GLY A 99 1.28 -40.62 11.74
CA GLY A 99 1.27 -41.07 13.12
C GLY A 99 0.75 -39.96 14.04
N ASP A 100 1.43 -39.73 15.17
CA ASP A 100 1.12 -38.62 16.07
C ASP A 100 1.81 -37.31 15.71
N ARG A 101 2.59 -37.28 14.62
CA ARG A 101 3.30 -36.08 14.18
C ARG A 101 2.31 -35.01 13.74
N LYS A 102 2.69 -33.75 13.93
CA LYS A 102 1.91 -32.58 13.51
C LYS A 102 2.66 -31.76 12.47
N PRO A 103 2.55 -32.11 11.17
CA PRO A 103 3.24 -31.38 10.12
C PRO A 103 2.79 -29.92 10.05
N VAL A 104 3.72 -29.03 9.71
CA VAL A 104 3.42 -27.64 9.39
C VAL A 104 3.65 -27.39 7.91
N TYR A 105 2.78 -26.57 7.33
CA TYR A 105 2.73 -26.34 5.89
C TYR A 105 2.65 -24.85 5.54
N ASP A 106 3.32 -24.44 4.47
CA ASP A 106 3.37 -23.04 4.01
C ASP A 106 2.17 -22.63 3.12
N GLY A 107 1.31 -23.58 2.75
CA GLY A 107 0.17 -23.36 1.85
C GLY A 107 0.52 -23.45 0.36
N ARG A 108 1.76 -23.81 0.02
CA ARG A 108 2.25 -23.99 -1.34
C ARG A 108 2.93 -25.34 -1.54
N LYS A 109 4.20 -25.45 -1.19
CA LYS A 109 5.01 -26.63 -1.51
C LYS A 109 5.82 -27.14 -0.34
N ASN A 110 5.95 -26.39 0.75
CA ASN A 110 6.88 -26.74 1.82
C ASN A 110 6.11 -27.27 3.02
N LEU A 111 6.31 -28.54 3.34
CA LEU A 111 5.84 -29.19 4.54
C LEU A 111 7.03 -29.59 5.41
N TYR A 112 6.91 -29.38 6.71
CA TYR A 112 7.94 -29.72 7.69
C TYR A 112 7.40 -30.60 8.80
N THR A 113 8.22 -31.51 9.30
CA THR A 113 7.93 -32.31 10.50
C THR A 113 9.12 -32.30 11.46
N ALA A 114 8.83 -32.45 12.75
CA ALA A 114 9.87 -32.56 13.79
C ALA A 114 10.58 -33.93 13.77
N MET A 115 9.88 -34.97 13.31
CA MET A 115 10.39 -36.35 13.17
C MET A 115 10.16 -36.85 11.75
N PRO A 116 11.00 -37.76 11.22
CA PRO A 116 10.90 -38.21 9.84
C PRO A 116 9.60 -38.98 9.59
N LEU A 117 9.00 -38.78 8.42
CA LEU A 117 7.89 -39.56 7.89
C LEU A 117 8.38 -40.92 7.36
N PRO A 118 7.59 -42.00 7.49
CA PRO A 118 7.95 -43.35 7.07
C PRO A 118 7.79 -43.56 5.55
N ILE A 119 8.28 -42.63 4.73
CA ILE A 119 8.12 -42.65 3.26
C ILE A 119 9.44 -42.81 2.50
N GLY A 120 10.58 -42.85 3.19
CA GLY A 120 11.90 -42.89 2.56
C GLY A 120 12.20 -41.62 1.75
N ARG A 121 12.87 -41.78 0.60
CA ARG A 121 13.19 -40.68 -0.34
C ARG A 121 12.29 -40.66 -1.58
N ASP A 122 11.51 -41.71 -1.76
CA ASP A 122 10.64 -41.86 -2.92
C ASP A 122 9.41 -40.95 -2.81
N LYS A 123 8.86 -40.63 -3.98
CA LYS A 123 7.66 -39.82 -4.08
C LYS A 123 6.44 -40.69 -3.75
N VAL A 124 5.65 -40.30 -2.76
CA VAL A 124 4.38 -40.95 -2.44
C VAL A 124 3.23 -40.12 -2.99
N GLU A 125 2.31 -40.75 -3.74
CA GLU A 125 1.10 -40.12 -4.26
C GLU A 125 -0.12 -40.57 -3.46
N LEU A 126 -0.94 -39.60 -3.08
CA LEU A 126 -2.14 -39.77 -2.26
C LEU A 126 -3.33 -39.13 -2.97
N GLU A 127 -4.49 -39.75 -2.84
CA GLU A 127 -5.74 -39.16 -3.27
C GLU A 127 -6.48 -38.61 -2.04
N VAL A 128 -6.73 -37.31 -2.03
CA VAL A 128 -7.33 -36.59 -0.90
C VAL A 128 -8.66 -36.03 -1.35
N THR A 129 -9.74 -36.46 -0.70
CA THR A 129 -11.08 -35.95 -0.97
C THR A 129 -11.51 -35.01 0.16
N ILE A 130 -11.85 -33.77 -0.20
CA ILE A 130 -12.42 -32.80 0.74
C ILE A 130 -13.90 -32.55 0.44
N PRO A 131 -14.73 -32.33 1.47
CA PRO A 131 -16.12 -31.95 1.27
C PRO A 131 -16.23 -30.67 0.43
N GLY A 132 -17.08 -30.70 -0.59
CA GLY A 132 -17.38 -29.52 -1.40
C GLY A 132 -18.81 -29.02 -1.18
N GLU A 133 -19.09 -27.78 -1.62
CA GLU A 133 -20.46 -27.23 -1.65
C GLU A 133 -21.26 -27.92 -2.77
N GLY A 134 -21.80 -29.10 -2.47
CA GLY A 134 -22.68 -29.91 -3.33
C GLY A 134 -22.02 -31.17 -3.92
N LYS A 135 -20.72 -31.15 -4.23
CA LYS A 135 -19.97 -32.33 -4.67
C LYS A 135 -18.58 -32.34 -4.05
N ASP A 136 -18.16 -33.50 -3.58
CA ASP A 136 -16.82 -33.72 -3.07
C ASP A 136 -15.76 -33.42 -4.13
N ARG A 137 -14.61 -32.92 -3.66
CA ARG A 137 -13.50 -32.55 -4.53
C ARG A 137 -12.31 -33.45 -4.21
N SER A 138 -11.91 -34.25 -5.19
CA SER A 138 -10.74 -35.11 -5.11
C SER A 138 -9.50 -34.40 -5.66
N PHE A 139 -8.39 -34.53 -4.95
CA PHE A 139 -7.10 -33.95 -5.26
C PHE A 139 -6.04 -35.03 -5.27
N LYS A 140 -5.12 -34.96 -6.25
CA LYS A 140 -3.91 -35.78 -6.22
C LYS A 140 -2.82 -34.98 -5.52
N VAL A 141 -2.36 -35.49 -4.39
CA VAL A 141 -1.30 -34.86 -3.59
C VAL A 141 -0.09 -35.76 -3.60
N SER A 142 1.09 -35.21 -3.86
CA SER A 142 2.32 -35.97 -3.72
C SER A 142 3.25 -35.38 -2.69
N ILE A 143 3.90 -36.26 -1.94
CA ILE A 143 4.85 -35.94 -0.87
C ILE A 143 6.20 -36.52 -1.26
N LYS A 144 7.25 -35.70 -1.23
CA LYS A 144 8.62 -36.14 -1.48
C LYS A 144 9.58 -35.52 -0.48
N TRP A 145 10.46 -36.32 0.12
CA TRP A 145 11.53 -35.80 0.97
C TRP A 145 12.52 -34.95 0.16
N VAL A 146 12.96 -33.82 0.73
CA VAL A 146 13.88 -32.87 0.07
C VAL A 146 15.19 -32.76 0.84
N SER A 147 15.12 -32.40 2.13
CA SER A 147 16.30 -32.09 2.92
C SER A 147 16.05 -32.24 4.42
N CYS A 148 17.15 -32.23 5.20
CA CYS A 148 17.12 -31.99 6.64
C CYS A 148 17.60 -30.57 6.93
N VAL A 149 16.81 -29.83 7.68
CA VAL A 149 17.07 -28.46 8.10
C VAL A 149 17.63 -28.49 9.52
N SER A 150 18.92 -28.20 9.68
CA SER A 150 19.59 -28.21 10.99
C SER A 150 19.29 -26.94 11.79
N LEU A 151 18.60 -27.07 12.93
CA LEU A 151 18.44 -25.97 13.89
C LEU A 151 19.74 -25.70 14.67
N GLN A 152 20.63 -26.69 14.77
CA GLN A 152 21.96 -26.53 15.34
C GLN A 152 22.82 -25.55 14.52
N ALA A 153 22.78 -25.64 13.19
CA ALA A 153 23.47 -24.69 12.31
C ALA A 153 22.96 -23.25 12.50
N LEU A 154 21.67 -23.07 12.81
CA LEU A 154 21.13 -21.74 13.14
C LEU A 154 21.75 -21.19 14.44
N HIS A 155 21.89 -22.01 15.49
CA HIS A 155 22.56 -21.60 16.73
C HIS A 155 24.02 -21.21 16.48
N GLU A 156 24.72 -21.98 15.66
CA GLU A 156 26.11 -21.68 15.28
C GLU A 156 26.22 -20.35 14.53
N ALA A 157 25.32 -20.09 13.59
CA ALA A 157 25.24 -18.81 12.88
C ALA A 157 24.93 -17.62 13.80
N LEU A 158 23.99 -17.77 14.75
CA LEU A 158 23.67 -16.71 15.72
C LEU A 158 24.85 -16.42 16.65
N SER A 159 25.65 -17.43 16.99
CA SER A 159 26.89 -17.27 17.77
C SER A 159 28.09 -16.75 16.96
N GLY A 160 27.92 -16.49 15.66
CA GLY A 160 29.00 -16.02 14.77
C GLY A 160 30.00 -17.10 14.34
N ARG A 161 29.74 -18.38 14.62
CA ARG A 161 30.58 -19.51 14.16
C ARG A 161 30.40 -19.81 12.67
N LEU A 162 29.20 -19.57 12.13
CA LEU A 162 28.97 -19.61 10.69
C LEU A 162 28.96 -18.19 10.11
N PRO A 163 29.48 -18.00 8.88
CA PRO A 163 29.61 -16.68 8.26
C PRO A 163 28.27 -16.09 7.78
N SER A 164 27.22 -16.92 7.66
CA SER A 164 25.91 -16.51 7.17
C SER A 164 24.80 -17.25 7.89
N VAL A 165 23.68 -16.57 8.11
CA VAL A 165 22.48 -17.16 8.72
C VAL A 165 21.74 -18.01 7.68
N PRO A 166 21.46 -19.30 7.94
CA PRO A 166 20.77 -20.17 7.00
C PRO A 166 19.31 -19.74 6.81
N PHE A 167 18.99 -19.18 5.64
CA PHE A 167 17.66 -18.64 5.34
C PHE A 167 16.56 -19.72 5.38
N GLU A 168 16.85 -20.91 4.86
CA GLU A 168 15.92 -22.04 4.85
C GLU A 168 15.50 -22.44 6.26
N THR A 169 16.41 -22.39 7.23
CA THR A 169 16.12 -22.64 8.64
C THR A 169 15.19 -21.58 9.23
N ILE A 170 15.41 -20.30 8.91
CA ILE A 170 14.50 -19.23 9.34
C ILE A 170 13.12 -19.41 8.70
N GLN A 171 13.07 -19.81 7.42
CA GLN A 171 11.82 -20.06 6.72
C GLN A 171 11.05 -21.22 7.35
N ALA A 172 11.71 -22.33 7.72
CA ALA A 172 11.08 -23.44 8.42
C ALA A 172 10.44 -22.97 9.74
N LEU A 173 11.16 -22.20 10.56
CA LEU A 173 10.63 -21.62 11.80
C LEU A 173 9.47 -20.64 11.55
N ASP A 174 9.54 -19.79 10.53
CA ASP A 174 8.43 -18.89 10.17
C ASP A 174 7.19 -19.71 9.76
N VAL A 175 7.35 -20.82 9.05
CA VAL A 175 6.24 -21.73 8.68
C VAL A 175 5.63 -22.40 9.92
N VAL A 176 6.46 -22.88 10.85
CA VAL A 176 6.00 -23.43 12.15
C VAL A 176 5.12 -22.42 12.87
N MET A 177 5.67 -21.22 13.14
CA MET A 177 4.97 -20.20 13.92
C MET A 177 3.70 -19.67 13.23
N ARG A 178 3.59 -19.80 11.90
CA ARG A 178 2.45 -19.29 11.13
C ARG A 178 1.39 -20.33 10.84
N HIS A 179 1.63 -21.61 11.11
CA HIS A 179 0.78 -22.68 10.61
C HIS A 179 -0.67 -22.55 11.12
N LEU A 180 -0.86 -22.55 12.43
CA LEU A 180 -2.19 -22.44 13.04
C LEU A 180 -2.84 -21.05 12.82
N PRO A 181 -2.15 -19.91 13.00
CA PRO A 181 -2.73 -18.60 12.67
C PRO A 181 -3.21 -18.50 11.22
N SER A 182 -2.53 -19.16 10.28
CA SER A 182 -2.94 -19.19 8.86
C SER A 182 -4.23 -19.97 8.60
N MET A 183 -4.61 -20.86 9.53
CA MET A 183 -5.83 -21.66 9.49
C MET A 183 -6.95 -21.03 10.33
N ARG A 184 -6.62 -20.30 11.40
CA ARG A 184 -7.61 -19.64 12.27
C ARG A 184 -8.03 -18.26 11.78
N TYR A 185 -7.10 -17.48 11.23
CA TYR A 185 -7.33 -16.09 10.85
C TYR A 185 -7.24 -15.89 9.33
N THR A 186 -7.52 -14.66 8.88
CA THR A 186 -7.33 -14.26 7.48
C THR A 186 -5.91 -13.74 7.27
N PRO A 187 -5.02 -14.46 6.54
CA PRO A 187 -3.64 -14.03 6.35
C PRO A 187 -3.54 -12.94 5.30
N VAL A 188 -2.85 -11.85 5.62
CA VAL A 188 -2.59 -10.73 4.72
C VAL A 188 -1.11 -10.38 4.80
N GLY A 189 -0.33 -10.82 3.81
CA GLY A 189 1.11 -10.65 3.83
C GLY A 189 1.73 -11.35 5.04
N ARG A 190 2.33 -10.58 5.95
CA ARG A 190 2.90 -11.09 7.20
C ARG A 190 1.99 -10.93 8.42
N SER A 191 0.76 -10.46 8.24
CA SER A 191 -0.19 -10.24 9.33
C SER A 191 -1.39 -11.18 9.26
N PHE A 192 -2.09 -11.31 10.38
CA PHE A 192 -3.30 -12.12 10.55
C PHE A 192 -4.42 -11.23 11.07
N PHE A 193 -5.59 -11.29 10.43
CA PHE A 193 -6.74 -10.45 10.75
C PHE A 193 -7.99 -11.27 11.02
N THR A 194 -8.85 -10.75 11.89
CA THR A 194 -10.12 -11.36 12.27
C THR A 194 -11.20 -10.27 12.40
N PRO A 195 -12.49 -10.58 12.16
CA PRO A 195 -13.56 -9.69 12.58
C PRO A 195 -13.44 -9.40 14.08
N SER A 196 -13.71 -8.16 14.48
CA SER A 196 -13.66 -7.80 15.91
C SER A 196 -14.92 -8.32 16.59
N GLU A 197 -14.75 -9.08 17.68
CA GLU A 197 -15.88 -9.57 18.46
C GLU A 197 -16.48 -8.42 19.29
N GLY A 198 -17.80 -8.25 19.24
CA GLY A 198 -18.52 -7.27 20.05
C GLY A 198 -18.37 -5.80 19.67
N CYS A 199 -17.58 -5.44 18.64
CA CYS A 199 -17.47 -4.06 18.17
C CYS A 199 -17.37 -3.96 16.63
N SER A 200 -18.20 -3.11 16.02
CA SER A 200 -18.12 -2.81 14.58
C SER A 200 -17.44 -1.46 14.38
N ASN A 201 -16.49 -1.41 13.44
CA ASN A 201 -15.75 -0.21 13.08
C ASN A 201 -16.02 0.13 11.60
N PRO A 202 -17.24 0.62 11.25
CA PRO A 202 -17.60 0.89 9.87
C PRO A 202 -16.82 2.08 9.33
N LEU A 203 -16.35 1.95 8.09
CA LEU A 203 -15.70 3.04 7.34
C LEU A 203 -16.67 3.73 6.37
N GLY A 204 -17.83 3.12 6.10
CA GLY A 204 -18.76 3.50 5.03
C GLY A 204 -18.34 2.96 3.66
N GLY A 205 -19.23 2.99 2.68
CA GLY A 205 -18.99 2.40 1.35
C GLY A 205 -18.82 0.88 1.38
N GLY A 206 -19.48 0.21 2.32
CA GLY A 206 -19.46 -1.24 2.50
C GLY A 206 -18.17 -1.81 3.09
N ARG A 207 -17.40 -0.96 3.79
CA ARG A 207 -16.08 -1.29 4.35
C ARG A 207 -16.07 -1.14 5.87
N GLU A 208 -15.19 -1.88 6.52
CA GLU A 208 -14.97 -1.84 7.96
C GLU A 208 -13.49 -2.09 8.31
N VAL A 209 -13.10 -1.74 9.52
CA VAL A 209 -11.75 -2.01 10.05
C VAL A 209 -11.74 -3.38 10.71
N TRP A 210 -10.78 -4.22 10.32
CA TRP A 210 -10.42 -5.40 11.10
C TRP A 210 -9.09 -5.18 11.78
N PHE A 211 -9.03 -5.56 13.06
CA PHE A 211 -7.80 -5.62 13.83
C PHE A 211 -7.16 -6.99 13.68
N GLY A 212 -5.88 -7.02 13.98
CA GLY A 212 -5.04 -8.18 13.79
C GLY A 212 -3.63 -7.91 14.26
N PHE A 213 -2.71 -8.76 13.87
CA PHE A 213 -1.32 -8.65 14.28
C PHE A 213 -0.36 -9.03 13.17
N HIS A 214 0.76 -8.31 13.09
CA HIS A 214 1.94 -8.69 12.34
C HIS A 214 2.73 -9.73 13.12
N GLN A 215 3.27 -10.71 12.41
CA GLN A 215 4.15 -11.73 12.98
C GLN A 215 5.34 -11.98 12.06
N SER A 216 6.56 -11.98 12.60
CA SER A 216 7.73 -12.45 11.85
C SER A 216 8.81 -13.01 12.76
N VAL A 217 9.42 -14.11 12.34
CA VAL A 217 10.61 -14.67 12.98
C VAL A 217 11.86 -13.98 12.42
N ARG A 218 12.76 -13.52 13.30
CA ARG A 218 13.97 -12.79 12.90
C ARG A 218 15.21 -13.25 13.68
N PRO A 219 16.37 -13.44 13.01
CA PRO A 219 17.64 -13.60 13.71
C PRO A 219 18.06 -12.29 14.38
N SER A 220 18.78 -12.39 15.49
CA SER A 220 19.38 -11.26 16.21
C SER A 220 20.79 -11.64 16.73
N LEU A 221 21.48 -10.70 17.37
CA LEU A 221 22.77 -10.97 18.02
C LEU A 221 22.65 -11.88 19.26
N TRP A 222 21.44 -12.05 19.81
CA TRP A 222 21.22 -12.78 21.06
C TRP A 222 20.58 -14.15 20.81
N LYS A 223 19.34 -14.15 20.31
CA LYS A 223 18.54 -15.35 20.02
C LYS A 223 17.69 -15.13 18.77
N MET A 224 16.94 -16.15 18.38
CA MET A 224 15.80 -15.95 17.50
C MET A 224 14.73 -15.13 18.20
N MET A 225 14.08 -14.24 17.46
CA MET A 225 13.11 -13.30 17.99
C MET A 225 11.80 -13.40 17.20
N LEU A 226 10.69 -13.53 17.93
CA LEU A 226 9.36 -13.36 17.39
C LEU A 226 8.99 -11.89 17.49
N ASN A 227 8.91 -11.21 16.35
CA ASN A 227 8.45 -9.82 16.28
C ASN A 227 6.94 -9.77 16.07
N ILE A 228 6.23 -9.19 17.05
CA ILE A 228 4.77 -9.07 17.07
C ILE A 228 4.39 -7.60 17.15
N ASP A 229 3.42 -7.18 16.36
CA ASP A 229 2.87 -5.83 16.43
C ASP A 229 1.37 -5.85 16.13
N VAL A 230 0.60 -5.00 16.81
CA VAL A 230 -0.82 -4.82 16.48
C VAL A 230 -0.95 -4.08 15.15
N SER A 231 -1.94 -4.49 14.36
CA SER A 231 -2.18 -3.94 13.04
C SER A 231 -3.67 -3.87 12.74
N ALA A 232 -4.05 -2.94 11.86
CA ALA A 232 -5.42 -2.79 11.40
C ALA A 232 -5.45 -2.54 9.89
N THR A 233 -6.43 -3.11 9.19
CA THR A 233 -6.62 -2.88 7.76
C THR A 233 -8.11 -2.92 7.40
N ALA A 234 -8.46 -2.30 6.29
CA ALA A 234 -9.83 -2.30 5.80
C ALA A 234 -10.22 -3.64 5.15
N PHE A 235 -11.41 -4.12 5.47
CA PHE A 235 -12.10 -5.25 4.87
C PHE A 235 -13.46 -4.82 4.33
N TYR A 236 -13.99 -5.57 3.37
CA TYR A 236 -15.38 -5.45 2.97
C TYR A 236 -16.27 -6.16 3.99
N LYS A 237 -17.34 -5.50 4.41
CA LYS A 237 -18.33 -6.08 5.32
C LYS A 237 -18.99 -7.30 4.68
N ALA A 238 -19.23 -8.34 5.47
CA ALA A 238 -20.06 -9.46 5.05
C ALA A 238 -21.54 -9.05 5.18
N GLN A 239 -22.16 -8.65 4.08
CA GLN A 239 -23.51 -8.09 4.05
C GLN A 239 -24.23 -8.37 2.72
N PRO A 240 -25.57 -8.25 2.64
CA PRO A 240 -26.30 -8.30 1.39
C PRO A 240 -25.77 -7.30 0.35
N VAL A 241 -25.74 -7.69 -0.92
CA VAL A 241 -25.26 -6.81 -1.99
C VAL A 241 -26.14 -5.55 -2.14
N ILE A 242 -27.42 -5.64 -1.79
CA ILE A 242 -28.33 -4.50 -1.74
C ILE A 242 -27.83 -3.45 -0.72
N GLU A 243 -27.49 -3.86 0.50
CA GLU A 243 -26.97 -2.95 1.54
C GLU A 243 -25.61 -2.39 1.14
N PHE A 244 -24.73 -3.22 0.56
CA PHE A 244 -23.46 -2.76 0.01
C PHE A 244 -23.65 -1.68 -1.07
N MET A 245 -24.63 -1.85 -1.97
CA MET A 245 -24.97 -0.86 -2.98
C MET A 245 -25.46 0.46 -2.34
N CYS A 246 -26.35 0.38 -1.35
CA CYS A 246 -26.83 1.56 -0.62
C CYS A 246 -25.68 2.33 0.04
N GLU A 247 -24.75 1.65 0.73
CA GLU A 247 -23.57 2.29 1.32
C GLU A 247 -22.64 2.93 0.28
N VAL A 248 -22.50 2.34 -0.91
CA VAL A 248 -21.64 2.88 -1.98
C VAL A 248 -22.28 4.08 -2.69
N LEU A 249 -23.60 4.06 -2.85
CA LEU A 249 -24.37 5.10 -3.54
C LEU A 249 -24.91 6.19 -2.60
N ASP A 250 -24.63 6.06 -1.30
CA ASP A 250 -25.06 6.98 -0.24
C ASP A 250 -26.61 7.06 -0.11
N PHE A 251 -27.29 5.92 -0.31
CA PHE A 251 -28.74 5.79 -0.06
C PHE A 251 -28.99 5.41 1.40
N LYS A 252 -30.01 6.00 2.03
CA LYS A 252 -30.38 5.63 3.40
C LYS A 252 -31.10 4.28 3.45
N SER A 253 -31.93 4.01 2.46
CA SER A 253 -32.62 2.74 2.26
C SER A 253 -32.78 2.44 0.78
N ILE A 254 -33.07 1.19 0.45
CA ILE A 254 -33.35 0.79 -0.93
C ILE A 254 -34.65 1.41 -1.48
N GLU A 255 -35.55 1.85 -0.61
CA GLU A 255 -36.85 2.43 -0.96
C GLU A 255 -36.70 3.81 -1.63
N GLU A 256 -35.59 4.51 -1.39
CA GLU A 256 -35.25 5.75 -2.10
C GLU A 256 -35.03 5.52 -3.61
N GLN A 257 -34.77 4.27 -4.02
CA GLN A 257 -34.45 3.89 -5.39
C GLN A 257 -35.53 3.00 -6.01
N GLN A 258 -36.67 3.60 -6.37
CA GLN A 258 -37.76 2.91 -7.09
C GLN A 258 -37.53 2.83 -8.61
N LYS A 259 -36.56 3.58 -9.15
CA LYS A 259 -36.21 3.60 -10.57
C LYS A 259 -34.90 2.84 -10.84
N PRO A 260 -34.62 2.42 -12.09
CA PRO A 260 -33.30 1.90 -12.44
C PRO A 260 -32.18 2.89 -12.08
N LEU A 261 -30.98 2.37 -11.80
CA LEU A 261 -29.81 3.19 -11.51
C LEU A 261 -29.45 4.04 -12.74
N THR A 262 -29.09 5.30 -12.52
CA THR A 262 -28.49 6.15 -13.56
C THR A 262 -27.16 5.56 -14.03
N ASP A 263 -26.70 5.92 -15.23
CA ASP A 263 -25.41 5.45 -15.76
C ASP A 263 -24.23 5.79 -14.83
N SER A 264 -24.25 6.99 -14.22
CA SER A 264 -23.24 7.42 -13.25
C SER A 264 -23.24 6.56 -11.98
N GLN A 265 -24.43 6.31 -11.40
CA GLN A 265 -24.57 5.43 -10.23
C GLN A 265 -24.14 4.01 -10.54
N ARG A 266 -24.59 3.45 -11.68
CA ARG A 266 -24.19 2.10 -12.12
C ARG A 266 -22.68 2.01 -12.24
N VAL A 267 -22.03 2.96 -12.92
CA VAL A 267 -20.55 2.96 -13.08
C VAL A 267 -19.84 3.09 -11.72
N LYS A 268 -20.34 3.94 -10.79
CA LYS A 268 -19.80 4.03 -9.42
C LYS A 268 -19.90 2.69 -8.70
N PHE A 269 -21.06 2.03 -8.74
CA PHE A 269 -21.28 0.72 -8.12
C PHE A 269 -20.42 -0.38 -8.77
N THR A 270 -20.38 -0.46 -10.11
CA THR A 270 -19.54 -1.42 -10.86
C THR A 270 -18.07 -1.28 -10.46
N LYS A 271 -17.56 -0.05 -10.36
CA LYS A 271 -16.18 0.21 -9.93
C LYS A 271 -15.90 -0.33 -8.54
N GLU A 272 -16.89 -0.36 -7.63
CA GLU A 272 -16.71 -0.84 -6.26
C GLU A 272 -16.86 -2.36 -6.14
N ILE A 273 -17.86 -2.98 -6.78
CA ILE A 273 -18.13 -4.42 -6.63
C ILE A 273 -17.32 -5.32 -7.58
N LYS A 274 -16.87 -4.81 -8.74
CA LYS A 274 -16.08 -5.61 -9.68
C LYS A 274 -14.82 -6.16 -9.01
N GLY A 275 -14.63 -7.47 -9.14
CA GLY A 275 -13.53 -8.23 -8.55
C GLY A 275 -13.85 -8.83 -7.17
N LEU A 276 -14.92 -8.42 -6.49
CA LEU A 276 -15.31 -9.01 -5.19
C LEU A 276 -15.94 -10.39 -5.37
N LYS A 277 -15.83 -11.22 -4.34
CA LYS A 277 -16.53 -12.50 -4.24
C LYS A 277 -17.88 -12.31 -3.55
N VAL A 278 -18.90 -12.91 -4.12
CA VAL A 278 -20.27 -12.99 -3.59
C VAL A 278 -20.68 -14.44 -3.39
N GLU A 279 -21.56 -14.70 -2.44
CA GLU A 279 -22.19 -16.01 -2.25
C GLU A 279 -23.69 -15.91 -2.46
N ILE A 280 -24.28 -16.97 -2.99
CA ILE A 280 -25.72 -17.03 -3.28
C ILE A 280 -26.52 -17.43 -2.05
N THR A 281 -27.75 -16.94 -1.95
CA THR A 281 -28.67 -17.22 -0.84
C THR A 281 -29.93 -18.00 -1.25
N HIS A 282 -30.16 -18.21 -2.55
CA HIS A 282 -31.41 -18.79 -3.08
C HIS A 282 -31.41 -20.32 -3.21
N CYS A 283 -30.29 -21.00 -2.96
CA CYS A 283 -30.14 -22.46 -3.10
C CYS A 283 -30.05 -23.21 -1.76
N GLY A 284 -30.86 -22.80 -0.76
CA GLY A 284 -30.93 -23.47 0.54
C GLY A 284 -29.57 -23.57 1.25
N GLN A 285 -29.13 -24.80 1.56
CA GLN A 285 -27.83 -25.04 2.21
C GLN A 285 -26.62 -24.83 1.29
N MET A 286 -26.81 -24.75 -0.03
CA MET A 286 -25.73 -24.60 -1.00
C MET A 286 -25.29 -23.13 -1.13
N LYS A 287 -24.19 -22.75 -0.46
CA LYS A 287 -23.66 -21.38 -0.43
C LYS A 287 -22.59 -21.11 -1.49
N ARG A 288 -22.91 -21.39 -2.76
CA ARG A 288 -21.93 -21.28 -3.86
C ARG A 288 -21.34 -19.88 -3.99
N LYS A 289 -20.01 -19.81 -4.03
CA LYS A 289 -19.24 -18.56 -4.17
C LYS A 289 -18.87 -18.26 -5.62
N TYR A 290 -18.98 -17.00 -5.99
CA TYR A 290 -18.64 -16.48 -7.31
C TYR A 290 -17.82 -15.20 -7.22
N ARG A 291 -16.99 -14.93 -8.23
CA ARG A 291 -16.33 -13.62 -8.38
C ARG A 291 -17.10 -12.77 -9.39
N VAL A 292 -17.41 -11.55 -9.00
CA VAL A 292 -18.09 -10.56 -9.85
C VAL A 292 -17.10 -10.03 -10.88
N CYS A 293 -17.46 -10.15 -12.16
CA CYS A 293 -16.67 -9.64 -13.26
C CYS A 293 -17.31 -8.39 -13.89
N ASN A 294 -18.63 -8.23 -13.79
CA ASN A 294 -19.30 -7.02 -14.28
C ASN A 294 -20.67 -6.78 -13.59
N VAL A 295 -21.29 -5.64 -13.93
CA VAL A 295 -22.69 -5.32 -13.58
C VAL A 295 -23.43 -5.00 -14.87
N THR A 296 -24.61 -5.57 -15.06
CA THR A 296 -25.36 -5.43 -16.32
C THR A 296 -25.89 -4.00 -16.50
N ARG A 297 -26.00 -3.56 -17.76
CA ARG A 297 -26.65 -2.28 -18.10
C ARG A 297 -28.16 -2.38 -17.96
N ARG A 298 -28.75 -3.50 -18.40
CA ARG A 298 -30.19 -3.77 -18.32
C ARG A 298 -30.56 -4.25 -16.90
N PRO A 299 -31.76 -3.88 -16.40
CA PRO A 299 -32.28 -4.38 -15.13
C PRO A 299 -32.64 -5.88 -15.21
N ALA A 300 -32.79 -6.56 -14.08
CA ALA A 300 -33.10 -7.99 -14.01
C ALA A 300 -34.39 -8.38 -14.75
N SER A 301 -35.37 -7.46 -14.82
CA SER A 301 -36.61 -7.62 -15.60
C SER A 301 -36.39 -7.72 -17.11
N HIS A 302 -35.31 -7.12 -17.64
CA HIS A 302 -35.05 -7.01 -19.09
C HIS A 302 -33.71 -7.62 -19.52
N GLN A 303 -32.85 -7.99 -18.57
CA GLN A 303 -31.61 -8.69 -18.85
C GLN A 303 -31.94 -10.12 -19.25
N THR A 304 -31.56 -10.50 -20.46
CA THR A 304 -31.79 -11.85 -21.01
C THR A 304 -30.50 -12.65 -21.09
N PHE A 305 -30.65 -13.97 -21.23
CA PHE A 305 -29.58 -14.89 -21.57
C PHE A 305 -30.17 -16.09 -22.34
N PRO A 306 -29.36 -16.75 -23.19
CA PRO A 306 -29.78 -17.96 -23.87
C PRO A 306 -29.93 -19.12 -22.86
N LEU A 307 -31.14 -19.65 -22.73
CA LEU A 307 -31.49 -20.78 -21.88
C LEU A 307 -31.87 -21.97 -22.76
N GLN A 308 -31.13 -23.07 -22.64
CA GLN A 308 -31.47 -24.33 -23.30
C GLN A 308 -32.54 -25.06 -22.49
N GLN A 309 -33.66 -25.39 -23.13
CA GLN A 309 -34.75 -26.18 -22.57
C GLN A 309 -34.45 -27.69 -22.68
N GLU A 310 -35.23 -28.51 -21.97
CA GLU A 310 -35.08 -29.98 -21.95
C GLU A 310 -35.29 -30.62 -23.34
N ASN A 311 -36.07 -29.99 -24.21
CA ASN A 311 -36.28 -30.39 -25.61
C ASN A 311 -35.11 -30.01 -26.55
N GLY A 312 -34.03 -29.43 -26.01
CA GLY A 312 -32.85 -28.99 -26.78
C GLY A 312 -32.97 -27.60 -27.41
N GLN A 313 -34.15 -26.96 -27.41
CA GLN A 313 -34.35 -25.63 -27.96
C GLN A 313 -33.72 -24.55 -27.06
N THR A 314 -33.08 -23.55 -27.65
CA THR A 314 -32.55 -22.39 -26.92
C THR A 314 -33.50 -21.21 -27.03
N ILE A 315 -33.95 -20.69 -25.89
CA ILE A 315 -34.81 -19.50 -25.81
C ILE A 315 -34.09 -18.35 -25.10
N GLU A 316 -34.42 -17.11 -25.47
CA GLU A 316 -34.02 -15.94 -24.68
C GLU A 316 -34.93 -15.83 -23.45
N CYS A 317 -34.38 -16.04 -22.26
CA CYS A 317 -35.11 -15.94 -20.99
C CYS A 317 -34.59 -14.73 -20.20
N THR A 318 -35.49 -13.96 -19.59
CA THR A 318 -35.07 -12.88 -18.67
C THR A 318 -34.60 -13.45 -17.34
N VAL A 319 -33.69 -12.76 -16.66
CA VAL A 319 -33.23 -13.17 -15.33
C VAL A 319 -34.39 -13.24 -14.34
N ALA A 320 -35.29 -12.25 -14.35
CA ALA A 320 -36.46 -12.25 -13.48
C ALA A 320 -37.39 -13.46 -13.73
N GLN A 321 -37.68 -13.78 -15.00
CA GLN A 321 -38.54 -14.90 -15.35
C GLN A 321 -37.90 -16.24 -14.97
N TYR A 322 -36.60 -16.40 -15.22
CA TYR A 322 -35.85 -17.60 -14.84
C TYR A 322 -35.92 -17.88 -13.33
N PHE A 323 -35.72 -16.86 -12.49
CA PHE A 323 -35.77 -17.02 -11.04
C PHE A 323 -37.19 -17.34 -10.54
N LYS A 324 -38.22 -16.76 -11.17
CA LYS A 324 -39.62 -17.09 -10.89
C LYS A 324 -39.94 -18.54 -11.25
N ASP A 325 -39.52 -19.02 -12.42
CA ASP A 325 -39.91 -20.34 -12.91
C ASP A 325 -39.11 -21.47 -12.24
N LYS A 326 -37.78 -21.32 -12.16
CA LYS A 326 -36.87 -22.35 -11.67
C LYS A 326 -36.79 -22.42 -10.14
N TYR A 327 -36.70 -21.27 -9.48
CA TYR A 327 -36.49 -21.19 -8.03
C TYR A 327 -37.75 -20.77 -7.27
N LYS A 328 -38.88 -20.54 -7.96
CA LYS A 328 -40.13 -20.05 -7.38
C LYS A 328 -39.93 -18.74 -6.59
N LEU A 329 -39.00 -17.91 -7.05
CA LEU A 329 -38.58 -16.69 -6.37
C LEU A 329 -39.00 -15.47 -7.20
N ILE A 330 -39.95 -14.69 -6.67
CA ILE A 330 -40.35 -13.41 -7.25
C ILE A 330 -39.40 -12.34 -6.71
N LEU A 331 -38.67 -11.71 -7.62
CA LEU A 331 -37.71 -10.64 -7.29
C LEU A 331 -38.44 -9.42 -6.71
N ARG A 332 -37.95 -8.88 -5.58
CA ARG A 332 -38.49 -7.66 -4.98
C ARG A 332 -38.00 -6.41 -5.70
N TYR A 333 -36.80 -6.48 -6.29
CA TYR A 333 -36.15 -5.34 -6.95
C TYR A 333 -35.79 -5.64 -8.42
N PRO A 334 -36.77 -5.99 -9.28
CA PRO A 334 -36.51 -6.39 -10.66
C PRO A 334 -36.05 -5.23 -11.57
N HIS A 335 -36.14 -3.99 -11.10
CA HIS A 335 -35.65 -2.77 -11.75
C HIS A 335 -34.15 -2.52 -11.54
N LEU A 336 -33.49 -3.26 -10.64
CA LEU A 336 -32.05 -3.18 -10.41
C LEU A 336 -31.27 -4.05 -11.40
N PRO A 337 -29.99 -3.75 -11.67
CA PRO A 337 -29.15 -4.56 -12.54
C PRO A 337 -28.79 -5.92 -11.90
N CYS A 338 -28.17 -6.80 -12.68
CA CYS A 338 -27.62 -8.07 -12.21
C CYS A 338 -26.09 -7.99 -12.08
N LEU A 339 -25.53 -8.84 -11.22
CA LEU A 339 -24.10 -9.14 -11.21
C LEU A 339 -23.80 -10.16 -12.30
N GLN A 340 -22.87 -9.86 -13.19
CA GLN A 340 -22.26 -10.87 -14.04
C GLN A 340 -21.10 -11.50 -13.29
N VAL A 341 -21.07 -12.84 -13.23
CA VAL A 341 -20.10 -13.58 -12.44
C VAL A 341 -19.40 -14.69 -13.22
N GLY A 342 -18.21 -15.07 -12.77
CA GLY A 342 -17.43 -16.13 -13.41
C GLY A 342 -16.66 -15.62 -14.63
N GLN A 343 -16.76 -16.33 -15.75
CA GLN A 343 -16.09 -15.96 -17.01
C GLN A 343 -16.85 -14.81 -17.68
N GLU A 344 -16.16 -13.73 -18.05
CA GLU A 344 -16.78 -12.56 -18.70
C GLU A 344 -17.43 -12.91 -20.05
N GLN A 345 -16.96 -13.95 -20.73
CA GLN A 345 -17.51 -14.46 -21.98
C GLN A 345 -18.80 -15.28 -21.79
N LYS A 346 -19.18 -15.60 -20.55
CA LYS A 346 -20.38 -16.37 -20.22
C LYS A 346 -21.49 -15.47 -19.66
N HIS A 347 -22.71 -15.97 -19.76
CA HIS A 347 -23.94 -15.23 -19.45
C HIS A 347 -24.52 -15.62 -18.08
N THR A 348 -23.66 -15.74 -17.05
CA THR A 348 -24.12 -16.06 -15.69
C THR A 348 -24.44 -14.77 -14.93
N TYR A 349 -25.74 -14.51 -14.77
CA TYR A 349 -26.25 -13.31 -14.13
C TYR A 349 -26.96 -13.64 -12.81
N LEU A 350 -26.67 -12.88 -11.76
CA LEU A 350 -27.30 -13.01 -10.45
C LEU A 350 -28.00 -11.70 -10.07
N PRO A 351 -29.30 -11.71 -9.70
CA PRO A 351 -29.95 -10.57 -9.08
C PRO A 351 -29.21 -10.12 -7.80
N LEU A 352 -29.21 -8.82 -7.51
CA LEU A 352 -28.50 -8.29 -6.34
C LEU A 352 -29.04 -8.86 -5.02
N GLU A 353 -30.36 -9.07 -4.93
CA GLU A 353 -31.04 -9.52 -3.70
C GLU A 353 -30.78 -10.98 -3.32
N VAL A 354 -30.19 -11.77 -4.22
CA VAL A 354 -29.83 -13.18 -3.95
C VAL A 354 -28.34 -13.37 -3.68
N CYS A 355 -27.62 -12.28 -3.40
CA CYS A 355 -26.17 -12.26 -3.21
C CYS A 355 -25.76 -11.57 -1.91
N ASN A 356 -24.81 -12.18 -1.19
CA ASN A 356 -24.09 -11.57 -0.07
C ASN A 356 -22.61 -11.38 -0.43
N ILE A 357 -21.99 -10.31 0.06
CA ILE A 357 -20.54 -10.13 0.01
C ILE A 357 -19.89 -11.17 0.92
N VAL A 358 -18.96 -11.96 0.38
CA VAL A 358 -18.23 -12.98 1.15
C VAL A 358 -17.33 -12.32 2.19
N ALA A 359 -17.34 -12.83 3.42
CA ALA A 359 -16.49 -12.36 4.53
C ALA A 359 -14.97 -12.49 4.24
N GLY A 360 -14.15 -11.73 4.98
CA GLY A 360 -12.68 -11.87 4.95
C GLY A 360 -12.03 -11.35 3.65
N GLN A 361 -12.71 -10.50 2.90
CA GLN A 361 -12.15 -9.87 1.71
C GLN A 361 -11.50 -8.53 2.04
N ARG A 362 -10.16 -8.49 2.01
CA ARG A 362 -9.41 -7.26 2.22
C ARG A 362 -9.73 -6.21 1.15
N CYS A 363 -9.94 -4.96 1.58
CA CYS A 363 -10.02 -3.83 0.67
C CYS A 363 -8.61 -3.44 0.20
N ILE A 364 -8.35 -3.65 -1.09
CA ILE A 364 -7.08 -3.30 -1.75
C ILE A 364 -7.16 -1.89 -2.38
N LYS A 365 -8.38 -1.44 -2.70
CA LYS A 365 -8.63 -0.12 -3.28
C LYS A 365 -8.27 0.97 -2.27
N LYS A 366 -7.79 2.10 -2.78
CA LYS A 366 -7.49 3.26 -1.94
C LYS A 366 -8.75 3.72 -1.19
N LEU A 367 -8.63 3.95 0.11
CA LEU A 367 -9.68 4.53 0.92
C LEU A 367 -9.91 6.00 0.51
N THR A 368 -11.14 6.47 0.66
CA THR A 368 -11.45 7.90 0.52
C THR A 368 -10.80 8.70 1.65
N ASP A 369 -10.71 10.02 1.50
CA ASP A 369 -10.12 10.89 2.54
C ASP A 369 -10.92 10.76 3.87
N ASN A 370 -12.25 10.65 3.79
CA ASN A 370 -13.12 10.44 4.94
C ASN A 370 -12.90 9.07 5.59
N GLN A 371 -12.84 7.99 4.78
CA GLN A 371 -12.55 6.65 5.27
C GLN A 371 -11.17 6.57 5.93
N THR A 372 -10.16 7.24 5.35
CA THR A 372 -8.82 7.32 5.91
C THR A 372 -8.83 8.04 7.25
N SER A 373 -9.58 9.15 7.36
CA SER A 373 -9.75 9.87 8.62
C SER A 373 -10.40 9.01 9.71
N THR A 374 -11.46 8.27 9.37
CA THR A 374 -12.12 7.34 10.30
C THR A 374 -11.20 6.18 10.69
N MET A 375 -10.45 5.62 9.74
CA MET A 375 -9.47 4.56 10.00
C MET A 375 -8.38 5.03 10.96
N ILE A 376 -7.83 6.24 10.76
CA ILE A 376 -6.82 6.82 11.66
C ILE A 376 -7.40 7.01 13.05
N ARG A 377 -8.62 7.56 13.18
CA ARG A 377 -9.27 7.73 14.50
C ARG A 377 -9.48 6.40 15.22
N ALA A 378 -9.91 5.36 14.50
CA ALA A 378 -10.16 4.04 15.10
C ALA A 378 -8.88 3.35 15.58
N THR A 379 -7.74 3.63 14.94
CA THR A 379 -6.49 2.86 15.09
C THR A 379 -5.35 3.61 15.74
N ALA A 380 -5.44 4.94 15.89
CA ALA A 380 -4.45 5.73 16.59
C ALA A 380 -4.38 5.31 18.07
N ARG A 381 -3.18 4.98 18.53
CA ARG A 381 -2.87 4.60 19.90
C ARG A 381 -1.61 5.33 20.34
N SER A 382 -1.54 5.70 21.62
CA SER A 382 -0.30 6.20 22.19
C SER A 382 0.74 5.06 22.29
N ALA A 383 2.02 5.39 22.50
CA ALA A 383 3.05 4.36 22.65
C ALA A 383 2.78 3.43 23.87
N PRO A 384 2.40 3.94 25.06
CA PRO A 384 1.99 3.08 26.17
C PRO A 384 0.79 2.19 25.85
N ASP A 385 -0.27 2.74 25.26
CA ASP A 385 -1.47 1.93 24.92
C ASP A 385 -1.12 0.82 23.92
N ARG A 386 -0.30 1.14 22.92
CA ARG A 386 0.15 0.15 21.92
C ARG A 386 1.02 -0.93 22.56
N GLN A 387 1.90 -0.56 23.49
CA GLN A 387 2.70 -1.51 24.25
C GLN A 387 1.82 -2.47 25.05
N ASP A 388 0.81 -1.94 25.73
CA ASP A 388 -0.15 -2.72 26.51
C ASP A 388 -0.99 -3.65 25.62
N GLU A 389 -1.45 -3.17 24.46
CA GLU A 389 -2.18 -3.98 23.49
C GLU A 389 -1.33 -5.14 22.96
N ILE A 390 -0.06 -4.90 22.62
CA ILE A 390 0.87 -5.97 22.18
C ILE A 390 1.11 -6.96 23.32
N SER A 391 1.32 -6.50 24.54
CA SER A 391 1.55 -7.36 25.71
C SER A 391 0.31 -8.20 26.04
N LYS A 392 -0.90 -7.63 25.95
CA LYS A 392 -2.17 -8.35 26.08
C LYS A 392 -2.34 -9.39 24.98
N LEU A 393 -2.02 -9.04 23.73
CA LEU A 393 -2.07 -9.96 22.60
C LEU A 393 -1.14 -11.16 22.79
N MET A 394 0.09 -10.95 23.27
CA MET A 394 1.01 -12.05 23.53
C MET A 394 0.48 -13.03 24.56
N ARG A 395 -0.06 -12.50 25.67
CA ARG A 395 -0.68 -13.31 26.72
C ARG A 395 -1.91 -14.08 26.22
N SER A 396 -2.74 -13.47 25.37
CA SER A 396 -3.94 -14.12 24.84
C SER A 396 -3.65 -15.11 23.70
N ALA A 397 -2.62 -14.85 22.89
CA ALA A 397 -2.20 -15.74 21.81
C ALA A 397 -1.62 -17.06 22.34
N ASN A 398 -0.95 -17.00 23.50
CA ASN A 398 -0.42 -18.15 24.24
C ASN A 398 0.32 -19.16 23.33
N PHE A 399 1.30 -18.67 22.57
CA PHE A 399 2.04 -19.43 21.55
C PHE A 399 2.59 -20.77 22.07
N ASN A 400 2.95 -20.86 23.35
CA ASN A 400 3.50 -22.08 23.95
C ASN A 400 2.45 -23.20 24.13
N THR A 401 1.16 -22.90 23.95
CA THR A 401 0.08 -23.90 23.92
C THR A 401 -0.33 -24.32 22.51
N ASP A 402 0.19 -23.64 21.48
CA ASP A 402 -0.05 -24.03 20.09
C ASP A 402 0.51 -25.45 19.85
N PRO A 403 -0.32 -26.41 19.43
CA PRO A 403 0.10 -27.80 19.30
C PRO A 403 1.20 -28.01 18.26
N TYR A 404 1.33 -27.12 17.27
CA TYR A 404 2.37 -27.18 16.25
C TYR A 404 3.67 -26.53 16.73
N VAL A 405 3.59 -25.45 17.50
CA VAL A 405 4.79 -24.84 18.12
C VAL A 405 5.42 -25.82 19.12
N ARG A 406 4.57 -26.48 19.93
CA ARG A 406 4.99 -27.53 20.88
C ARG A 406 5.61 -28.75 20.22
N GLU A 407 5.06 -29.21 19.09
CA GLU A 407 5.61 -30.33 18.31
C GLU A 407 7.08 -30.11 17.93
N PHE A 408 7.42 -28.86 17.57
CA PHE A 408 8.77 -28.48 17.19
C PHE A 408 9.64 -28.05 18.38
N GLY A 409 9.15 -28.21 19.62
CA GLY A 409 9.87 -27.88 20.85
C GLY A 409 10.24 -26.40 21.00
N VAL A 410 9.58 -25.50 20.26
CA VAL A 410 9.84 -24.07 20.31
C VAL A 410 9.12 -23.45 21.50
N MET A 411 9.81 -22.59 22.24
CA MET A 411 9.21 -21.80 23.32
C MET A 411 9.36 -20.31 23.01
N VAL A 412 8.37 -19.52 23.38
CA VAL A 412 8.34 -18.06 23.18
C VAL A 412 8.12 -17.40 24.54
N ARG A 413 8.98 -16.44 24.87
CA ARG A 413 8.79 -15.59 26.06
C ARG A 413 7.61 -14.64 25.83
N ASP A 414 6.79 -14.42 26.85
CA ASP A 414 5.60 -13.57 26.78
C ASP A 414 5.87 -12.09 27.09
N GLU A 415 7.06 -11.77 27.59
CA GLU A 415 7.53 -10.43 27.88
C GLU A 415 8.36 -9.82 26.74
N MET A 416 8.21 -8.51 26.54
CA MET A 416 9.02 -7.74 25.59
C MET A 416 10.50 -7.76 25.98
N THR A 417 11.38 -7.91 24.99
CA THR A 417 12.83 -7.88 25.20
C THR A 417 13.28 -6.50 25.65
N GLU A 418 14.01 -6.43 26.76
CA GLU A 418 14.66 -5.21 27.21
C GLU A 418 15.93 -4.93 26.39
N VAL A 419 16.09 -3.68 25.95
CA VAL A 419 17.23 -3.25 25.15
C VAL A 419 17.75 -1.92 25.68
N ASN A 420 19.06 -1.80 25.82
CA ASN A 420 19.71 -0.53 26.15
C ASN A 420 19.90 0.30 24.87
N GLY A 421 19.11 1.34 24.71
CA GLY A 421 19.24 2.34 23.65
C GLY A 421 20.22 3.45 24.03
N ARG A 422 20.49 4.33 23.06
CA ARG A 422 21.26 5.56 23.24
C ARG A 422 20.51 6.75 22.65
N VAL A 423 20.42 7.83 23.41
CA VAL A 423 19.89 9.11 22.93
C VAL A 423 21.07 9.97 22.49
N LEU A 424 21.22 10.11 21.19
CA LEU A 424 22.28 10.93 20.59
C LEU A 424 22.03 12.42 20.86
N GLN A 425 23.11 13.18 21.01
CA GLN A 425 23.04 14.63 21.11
C GLN A 425 22.58 15.19 19.76
N ALA A 426 21.55 16.03 19.76
CA ALA A 426 21.09 16.69 18.55
C ALA A 426 22.14 17.72 18.07
N PRO A 427 22.39 17.82 16.76
CA PRO A 427 23.33 18.82 16.24
C PRO A 427 22.77 20.22 16.42
N SER A 428 23.64 21.18 16.69
CA SER A 428 23.30 22.60 16.66
C SER A 428 23.07 23.07 15.22
N ILE A 429 22.07 23.93 15.04
CA ILE A 429 21.65 24.43 13.74
C ILE A 429 22.01 25.92 13.64
N LEU A 430 22.84 26.27 12.66
CA LEU A 430 23.30 27.62 12.43
C LEU A 430 22.38 28.36 11.45
N TYR A 431 21.89 29.51 11.89
CA TYR A 431 21.12 30.48 11.10
C TYR A 431 22.00 31.67 10.67
N GLY A 432 21.43 32.56 9.86
CA GLY A 432 22.14 33.71 9.29
C GLY A 432 21.70 35.04 9.88
N GLY A 433 21.60 36.04 9.01
CA GLY A 433 21.42 37.43 9.39
C GLY A 433 22.63 37.99 10.16
N ARG A 434 22.45 39.17 10.77
CA ARG A 434 23.51 39.82 11.57
C ARG A 434 23.89 39.01 12.81
N ASN A 435 22.92 38.33 13.42
CA ASN A 435 23.09 37.68 14.70
C ASN A 435 23.65 36.25 14.59
N LYS A 436 23.64 35.64 13.39
CA LYS A 436 24.09 34.25 13.12
C LYS A 436 23.65 33.27 14.23
N ALA A 437 22.35 33.34 14.57
CA ALA A 437 21.82 32.66 15.74
C ALA A 437 22.00 31.14 15.64
N ILE A 438 22.25 30.49 16.78
CA ILE A 438 22.32 29.04 16.87
C ILE A 438 21.05 28.52 17.52
N ALA A 439 20.40 27.55 16.89
CA ALA A 439 19.29 26.81 17.47
C ALA A 439 19.77 25.47 18.00
N THR A 440 19.34 25.12 19.21
CA THR A 440 19.61 23.82 19.84
C THR A 440 18.31 23.03 19.87
N PRO A 441 18.20 21.94 19.08
CA PRO A 441 17.00 21.11 19.10
C PRO A 441 16.79 20.47 20.48
N ILE A 442 15.57 20.55 20.99
CA ILE A 442 15.14 19.90 22.23
C ILE A 442 14.02 18.93 21.87
N GLN A 443 14.20 17.65 22.22
CA GLN A 443 13.26 16.57 21.86
C GLN A 443 12.92 16.54 20.36
N GLY A 444 13.91 16.84 19.52
CA GLY A 444 13.78 16.83 18.06
C GLY A 444 13.12 18.07 17.45
N VAL A 445 12.82 19.11 18.23
CA VAL A 445 12.15 20.32 17.75
C VAL A 445 12.97 21.57 18.07
N TRP A 446 12.93 22.54 17.16
CA TRP A 446 13.36 23.92 17.37
C TRP A 446 12.44 24.86 16.58
N ASP A 447 12.56 26.16 16.83
CA ASP A 447 11.79 27.17 16.10
C ASP A 447 12.70 28.27 15.51
N MET A 448 12.07 29.14 14.71
CA MET A 448 12.72 30.28 14.06
C MET A 448 12.51 31.62 14.76
N ARG A 449 11.97 31.66 15.98
CA ARG A 449 11.79 32.94 16.69
C ARG A 449 13.13 33.61 16.89
N ASN A 450 13.24 34.88 16.50
CA ASN A 450 14.45 35.70 16.52
C ASN A 450 15.62 35.15 15.69
N LYS A 451 15.34 34.37 14.63
CA LYS A 451 16.34 33.77 13.73
C LYS A 451 16.01 34.11 12.28
N GLN A 452 17.04 34.42 11.50
CA GLN A 452 16.92 34.70 10.07
C GLN A 452 17.58 33.60 9.27
N PHE A 453 17.09 33.32 8.06
CA PHE A 453 17.67 32.32 7.18
C PHE A 453 19.17 32.52 7.01
N HIS A 454 19.91 31.40 6.91
CA HIS A 454 21.35 31.44 6.63
C HIS A 454 21.65 32.25 5.37
N THR A 455 20.91 31.96 4.30
CA THR A 455 20.91 32.72 3.05
C THR A 455 19.46 32.94 2.65
N GLY A 456 18.92 34.09 3.05
CA GLY A 456 17.57 34.51 2.69
C GLY A 456 17.54 35.20 1.32
N ILE A 457 16.55 34.86 0.51
CA ILE A 457 16.35 35.48 -0.81
C ILE A 457 15.51 36.76 -0.67
N GLU A 458 15.95 37.83 -1.32
CA GLU A 458 15.13 39.02 -1.49
C GLU A 458 14.16 38.82 -2.65
N ILE A 459 12.86 39.01 -2.38
CA ILE A 459 11.79 38.84 -3.37
C ILE A 459 11.30 40.22 -3.81
N LYS A 460 11.64 40.60 -5.04
CA LYS A 460 11.34 41.89 -5.68
C LYS A 460 10.14 41.82 -6.60
N VAL A 461 10.05 40.78 -7.43
CA VAL A 461 8.99 40.64 -8.44
C VAL A 461 8.24 39.33 -8.20
N TRP A 462 6.97 39.43 -7.80
CA TRP A 462 6.15 38.28 -7.46
C TRP A 462 4.68 38.56 -7.75
N ALA A 463 3.90 37.50 -7.98
CA ALA A 463 2.50 37.58 -8.39
C ALA A 463 1.59 36.70 -7.51
N ILE A 464 0.30 37.03 -7.47
CA ILE A 464 -0.77 36.24 -6.87
C ILE A 464 -1.78 35.83 -7.95
N ALA A 465 -2.05 34.53 -8.04
CA ALA A 465 -3.13 33.96 -8.84
C ALA A 465 -4.15 33.28 -7.92
N CYS A 466 -5.36 33.83 -7.82
CA CYS A 466 -6.39 33.32 -6.91
C CYS A 466 -7.44 32.49 -7.67
N PHE A 467 -7.42 31.17 -7.48
CA PHE A 467 -8.40 30.25 -8.05
C PHE A 467 -9.55 29.92 -7.09
N ALA A 468 -9.55 30.53 -5.89
CA ALA A 468 -10.69 30.48 -5.00
C ALA A 468 -11.74 31.51 -5.44
N PRO A 469 -13.05 31.20 -5.34
CA PRO A 469 -14.10 32.16 -5.66
C PRO A 469 -13.95 33.44 -4.84
N GLN A 470 -14.12 34.61 -5.47
CA GLN A 470 -13.97 35.91 -4.82
C GLN A 470 -14.88 36.09 -3.59
N ARG A 471 -16.06 35.45 -3.58
CA ARG A 471 -16.96 35.44 -2.41
C ARG A 471 -16.35 34.73 -1.19
N GLN A 472 -15.50 33.72 -1.40
CA GLN A 472 -14.83 32.99 -0.34
C GLN A 472 -13.48 33.63 0.03
N CYS A 473 -12.77 34.17 -0.96
CA CYS A 473 -11.49 34.83 -0.78
C CYS A 473 -11.58 36.24 -1.37
N THR A 474 -11.94 37.22 -0.54
CA THR A 474 -12.09 38.61 -0.99
C THR A 474 -10.73 39.30 -1.15
N GLU A 475 -10.70 40.44 -1.83
CA GLU A 475 -9.47 41.22 -2.00
C GLU A 475 -8.93 41.73 -0.66
N LEU A 476 -9.81 42.02 0.31
CA LEU A 476 -9.41 42.39 1.66
C LEU A 476 -8.62 41.26 2.34
N LEU A 477 -9.06 40.01 2.18
CA LEU A 477 -8.35 38.84 2.71
C LEU A 477 -7.00 38.64 2.01
N LEU A 478 -6.92 38.88 0.69
CA LEU A 478 -5.66 38.81 -0.05
C LEU A 478 -4.66 39.87 0.42
N LYS A 479 -5.13 41.10 0.66
CA LYS A 479 -4.30 42.20 1.21
C LYS A 479 -3.81 41.86 2.62
N ALA A 480 -4.70 41.45 3.51
CA ALA A 480 -4.35 41.07 4.87
C ALA A 480 -3.36 39.89 4.92
N PHE A 481 -3.57 38.85 4.10
CA PHE A 481 -2.64 37.75 3.94
C PHE A 481 -1.25 38.22 3.46
N THR A 482 -1.22 39.09 2.45
CA THR A 482 0.00 39.64 1.88
C THR A 482 0.80 40.43 2.93
N GLU A 483 0.14 41.30 3.69
CA GLU A 483 0.79 42.09 4.74
C GLU A 483 1.42 41.22 5.83
N GLN A 484 0.67 40.21 6.31
CA GLN A 484 1.18 39.27 7.32
C GLN A 484 2.33 38.42 6.76
N LEU A 485 2.21 37.92 5.53
CA LEU A 485 3.28 37.16 4.89
C LEU A 485 4.55 38.01 4.73
N ARG A 486 4.41 39.25 4.27
CA ARG A 486 5.53 40.20 4.13
C ARG A 486 6.22 40.45 5.47
N LYS A 487 5.45 40.69 6.54
CA LYS A 487 5.97 40.86 7.90
C LYS A 487 6.81 39.65 8.33
N ILE A 488 6.22 38.45 8.29
CA ILE A 488 6.89 37.21 8.72
C ILE A 488 8.10 36.88 7.82
N SER A 489 8.02 37.14 6.53
CA SER A 489 9.13 36.93 5.58
C SER A 489 10.34 37.79 5.91
N ARG A 490 10.12 39.07 6.25
CA ARG A 490 11.16 40.00 6.68
C ARG A 490 11.78 39.57 8.00
N ASP A 491 10.97 39.18 8.97
CA ASP A 491 11.45 38.70 10.28
C ASP A 491 12.32 37.44 10.13
N ALA A 492 12.01 36.59 9.14
CA ALA A 492 12.80 35.42 8.77
C ALA A 492 14.03 35.74 7.88
N GLY A 493 14.28 36.99 7.50
CA GLY A 493 15.40 37.39 6.64
C GLY A 493 15.23 37.09 5.15
N MET A 494 13.99 36.85 4.68
CA MET A 494 13.62 36.71 3.27
C MET A 494 12.66 37.85 2.89
N PRO A 495 13.15 39.09 2.75
CA PRO A 495 12.27 40.24 2.58
C PRO A 495 11.49 40.18 1.26
N ILE A 496 10.16 40.26 1.36
CA ILE A 496 9.26 40.49 0.22
C ILE A 496 9.06 42.00 0.05
N GLN A 497 9.71 42.55 -0.97
CA GLN A 497 9.67 43.96 -1.33
C GLN A 497 8.36 44.28 -2.06
N GLY A 498 7.73 45.39 -1.69
CA GLY A 498 6.55 45.90 -2.37
C GLY A 498 5.29 45.00 -2.34
N GLN A 499 4.29 45.43 -3.08
CA GLN A 499 3.07 44.67 -3.38
C GLN A 499 3.32 43.72 -4.57
N PRO A 500 2.51 42.67 -4.77
CA PRO A 500 2.67 41.80 -5.94
C PRO A 500 2.47 42.61 -7.23
N CYS A 501 3.27 42.32 -8.26
CA CYS A 501 3.19 42.99 -9.56
C CYS A 501 1.90 42.62 -10.34
N PHE A 502 1.26 41.53 -9.93
CA PHE A 502 0.00 41.04 -10.49
C PHE A 502 -0.82 40.33 -9.40
N CYS A 503 -2.11 40.62 -9.33
CA CYS A 503 -3.06 39.93 -8.45
C CYS A 503 -4.43 39.81 -9.14
N LYS A 504 -4.80 38.60 -9.60
CA LYS A 504 -6.09 38.36 -10.29
C LYS A 504 -6.75 37.06 -9.85
N TYR A 505 -8.07 37.03 -10.00
CA TYR A 505 -8.87 35.81 -9.88
C TYR A 505 -8.90 35.04 -11.19
N ALA A 506 -8.97 33.72 -11.09
CA ALA A 506 -9.17 32.80 -12.21
C ALA A 506 -10.04 31.61 -11.78
N GLN A 507 -10.53 30.85 -12.75
CA GLN A 507 -11.31 29.64 -12.50
C GLN A 507 -10.94 28.56 -13.50
N GLY A 508 -11.06 27.30 -13.08
CA GLY A 508 -10.74 26.14 -13.91
C GLY A 508 -9.24 25.90 -14.09
N ALA A 509 -8.89 24.70 -14.55
CA ALA A 509 -7.51 24.34 -14.86
C ALA A 509 -7.02 25.00 -16.15
N ASP A 510 -7.93 25.19 -17.12
CA ASP A 510 -7.61 25.70 -18.46
C ASP A 510 -7.07 27.14 -18.46
N SER A 511 -7.34 27.91 -17.39
CA SER A 511 -6.84 29.28 -17.25
C SER A 511 -5.42 29.38 -16.69
N VAL A 512 -4.84 28.28 -16.19
CA VAL A 512 -3.50 28.26 -15.59
C VAL A 512 -2.42 28.58 -16.62
N GLU A 513 -2.36 27.83 -17.72
CA GLU A 513 -1.30 27.98 -18.73
C GLU A 513 -1.31 29.35 -19.41
N PRO A 514 -2.45 29.89 -19.88
CA PRO A 514 -2.50 31.23 -20.46
C PRO A 514 -2.05 32.32 -19.47
N MET A 515 -2.52 32.24 -18.21
CA MET A 515 -2.13 33.21 -17.18
C MET A 515 -0.63 33.14 -16.88
N PHE A 516 -0.06 31.94 -16.75
CA PHE A 516 1.37 31.80 -16.44
C PHE A 516 2.26 32.23 -17.60
N ARG A 517 1.88 31.94 -18.85
CA ARG A 517 2.58 32.49 -20.02
C ARG A 517 2.56 34.01 -20.01
N HIS A 518 1.39 34.62 -19.78
CA HIS A 518 1.28 36.07 -19.68
C HIS A 518 2.19 36.61 -18.58
N LEU A 519 2.18 36.01 -17.38
CA LEU A 519 3.03 36.41 -16.27
C LEU A 519 4.53 36.34 -16.62
N LYS A 520 4.98 35.23 -17.23
CA LYS A 520 6.38 35.00 -17.58
C LYS A 520 6.91 36.03 -18.58
N TYR A 521 6.12 36.36 -19.59
CA TYR A 521 6.56 37.26 -20.67
C TYR A 521 6.31 38.74 -20.39
N THR A 522 5.37 39.08 -19.50
CA THR A 522 5.04 40.47 -19.16
C THR A 522 5.92 41.02 -18.04
N TYR A 523 6.22 40.21 -17.02
CA TYR A 523 6.94 40.66 -15.83
C TYR A 523 8.36 40.11 -15.84
N GLN A 524 9.29 40.90 -16.39
CA GLN A 524 10.72 40.57 -16.37
C GLN A 524 11.23 40.38 -14.94
N GLY A 525 12.01 39.31 -14.74
CA GLY A 525 12.56 38.98 -13.43
C GLY A 525 11.55 38.42 -12.42
N LEU A 526 10.36 37.98 -12.85
CA LEU A 526 9.38 37.34 -11.98
C LEU A 526 9.97 36.14 -11.24
N GLN A 527 10.01 36.22 -9.91
CA GLN A 527 10.63 35.21 -9.05
C GLN A 527 9.63 34.16 -8.56
N LEU A 528 8.39 34.56 -8.26
CA LEU A 528 7.42 33.67 -7.60
C LEU A 528 5.98 33.95 -8.03
N VAL A 529 5.21 32.88 -8.25
CA VAL A 529 3.75 32.94 -8.31
C VAL A 529 3.14 32.24 -7.09
N VAL A 530 2.46 33.00 -6.24
CA VAL A 530 1.66 32.47 -5.13
C VAL A 530 0.26 32.12 -5.65
N VAL A 531 -0.14 30.87 -5.51
CA VAL A 531 -1.40 30.36 -6.08
C VAL A 531 -2.37 29.99 -4.97
N ILE A 532 -3.55 30.62 -4.93
CA ILE A 532 -4.55 30.35 -3.89
C ILE A 532 -5.60 29.39 -4.42
N LEU A 533 -5.83 28.28 -3.70
CA LEU A 533 -6.70 27.19 -4.14
C LEU A 533 -7.88 26.98 -3.18
N PRO A 534 -9.09 26.64 -3.69
CA PRO A 534 -10.30 26.44 -2.88
C PRO A 534 -10.30 25.13 -2.06
N GLY A 535 -9.24 24.32 -2.11
CA GLY A 535 -9.16 23.01 -1.47
C GLY A 535 -8.56 21.97 -2.39
N LYS A 536 -9.15 20.76 -2.43
CA LYS A 536 -8.77 19.70 -3.37
C LYS A 536 -9.36 20.01 -4.74
N THR A 537 -8.51 20.26 -5.72
CA THR A 537 -8.91 20.69 -7.07
C THR A 537 -7.91 20.18 -8.11
N PRO A 538 -8.35 19.86 -9.35
CA PRO A 538 -7.44 19.49 -10.45
C PRO A 538 -6.46 20.62 -10.79
N VAL A 539 -6.79 21.88 -10.48
CA VAL A 539 -5.93 23.06 -10.72
C VAL A 539 -4.55 22.89 -10.08
N TYR A 540 -4.42 22.21 -8.94
CA TYR A 540 -3.11 22.00 -8.31
C TYR A 540 -2.14 21.23 -9.23
N ALA A 541 -2.62 20.15 -9.83
CA ALA A 541 -1.79 19.32 -10.72
C ALA A 541 -1.40 20.11 -11.97
N GLU A 542 -2.32 20.91 -12.50
CA GLU A 542 -2.06 21.73 -13.68
C GLU A 542 -1.08 22.88 -13.40
N VAL A 543 -1.19 23.55 -12.25
CA VAL A 543 -0.21 24.54 -11.78
C VAL A 543 1.19 23.94 -11.69
N LYS A 544 1.28 22.70 -11.20
CA LYS A 544 2.55 21.99 -11.07
C LYS A 544 3.12 21.56 -12.42
N ARG A 545 2.28 21.02 -13.32
CA ARG A 545 2.67 20.70 -14.69
C ARG A 545 3.21 21.95 -15.40
N VAL A 546 2.44 23.02 -15.45
CA VAL A 546 2.83 24.24 -16.16
C VAL A 546 4.05 24.91 -15.52
N GLY A 547 4.04 25.06 -14.20
CA GLY A 547 5.14 25.71 -13.47
C GLY A 547 6.43 24.92 -13.53
N ASP A 548 6.39 23.63 -13.19
CA ASP A 548 7.59 22.84 -12.96
C ASP A 548 8.13 22.21 -14.27
N THR A 549 7.27 21.90 -15.27
CA THR A 549 7.70 21.19 -16.50
C THR A 549 7.57 21.97 -17.80
N VAL A 550 6.63 22.92 -17.92
CA VAL A 550 6.40 23.66 -19.19
C VAL A 550 7.15 24.99 -19.22
N LEU A 551 7.03 25.79 -18.15
CA LEU A 551 7.53 27.17 -18.14
C LEU A 551 8.72 27.38 -17.20
N GLY A 552 9.02 26.46 -16.28
CA GLY A 552 10.13 26.59 -15.33
C GLY A 552 9.97 27.78 -14.38
N MET A 553 8.78 27.93 -13.81
CA MET A 553 8.43 29.04 -12.91
C MET A 553 8.23 28.53 -11.48
N ALA A 554 8.83 29.20 -10.50
CA ALA A 554 8.63 28.86 -9.10
C ALA A 554 7.19 29.17 -8.65
N THR A 555 6.50 28.14 -8.17
CA THR A 555 5.09 28.25 -7.75
C THR A 555 4.91 27.83 -6.29
N GLN A 556 4.14 28.60 -5.52
CA GLN A 556 3.77 28.26 -4.14
C GLN A 556 2.25 28.29 -3.95
N CYS A 557 1.65 27.10 -3.87
CA CYS A 557 0.22 26.97 -3.64
C CYS A 557 -0.14 27.11 -2.15
N VAL A 558 -1.26 27.77 -1.85
CA VAL A 558 -1.81 27.96 -0.51
C VAL A 558 -3.32 27.67 -0.54
N GLN A 559 -3.82 26.91 0.43
CA GLN A 559 -5.27 26.69 0.53
C GLN A 559 -5.97 27.94 1.05
N VAL A 560 -7.16 28.24 0.52
CA VAL A 560 -7.95 29.43 0.86
C VAL A 560 -8.19 29.57 2.37
N LYS A 561 -8.42 28.46 3.09
CA LYS A 561 -8.59 28.49 4.56
C LYS A 561 -7.39 29.08 5.31
N ASN A 562 -6.17 28.87 4.78
CA ASN A 562 -4.93 29.40 5.37
C ASN A 562 -4.65 30.85 4.96
N VAL A 563 -5.38 31.36 3.96
CA VAL A 563 -5.40 32.78 3.57
C VAL A 563 -6.45 33.52 4.40
N GLN A 564 -7.64 32.93 4.56
CA GLN A 564 -8.73 33.45 5.39
C GLN A 564 -8.33 33.58 6.86
N LYS A 565 -7.65 32.56 7.41
CA LYS A 565 -7.17 32.55 8.79
C LYS A 565 -5.67 32.26 8.80
N THR A 566 -4.89 33.32 8.82
CA THR A 566 -3.44 33.23 8.90
C THR A 566 -2.98 32.94 10.34
N THR A 567 -1.91 32.17 10.48
CA THR A 567 -1.19 32.03 11.75
C THR A 567 0.31 32.24 11.51
N PRO A 568 1.04 32.88 12.45
CA PRO A 568 2.48 33.10 12.29
C PRO A 568 3.25 31.82 12.00
N GLN A 569 2.88 30.70 12.64
CA GLN A 569 3.49 29.40 12.40
C GLN A 569 3.28 28.90 10.96
N THR A 570 2.06 29.03 10.42
CA THR A 570 1.76 28.61 9.04
C THR A 570 2.51 29.45 8.03
N LEU A 571 2.55 30.77 8.23
CA LEU A 571 3.28 31.69 7.35
C LEU A 571 4.80 31.48 7.45
N SER A 572 5.34 31.23 8.64
CA SER A 572 6.76 30.89 8.81
C SER A 572 7.11 29.61 8.05
N ASN A 573 6.30 28.56 8.19
CA ASN A 573 6.47 27.32 7.43
C ASN A 573 6.31 27.52 5.91
N LEU A 574 5.50 28.49 5.48
CA LEU A 574 5.38 28.87 4.07
C LEU A 574 6.67 29.53 3.57
N CYS A 575 7.25 30.45 4.35
CA CYS A 575 8.53 31.10 4.04
C CYS A 575 9.68 30.09 3.93
N LEU A 576 9.71 29.04 4.77
CA LEU A 576 10.70 27.95 4.65
C LEU A 576 10.73 27.36 3.24
N LYS A 577 9.54 27.17 2.65
CA LYS A 577 9.39 26.56 1.32
C LYS A 577 9.70 27.54 0.20
N ILE A 578 9.27 28.80 0.35
CA ILE A 578 9.52 29.85 -0.63
C ILE A 578 11.03 30.10 -0.76
N ASN A 579 11.73 30.28 0.36
CA ASN A 579 13.15 30.58 0.35
C ASN A 579 13.95 29.50 -0.41
N VAL A 580 13.69 28.23 -0.11
CA VAL A 580 14.35 27.09 -0.78
C VAL A 580 14.04 27.04 -2.28
N LYS A 581 12.78 27.27 -2.67
CA LYS A 581 12.38 27.28 -4.09
C LYS A 581 13.06 28.38 -4.90
N LEU A 582 13.42 29.47 -4.26
CA LEU A 582 14.13 30.58 -4.89
C LEU A 582 15.66 30.45 -4.74
N GLY A 583 16.15 29.31 -4.27
CA GLY A 583 17.58 29.02 -4.16
C GLY A 583 18.24 29.54 -2.88
N GLY A 584 17.46 29.88 -1.85
CA GLY A 584 17.95 30.24 -0.53
C GLY A 584 18.37 29.03 0.31
N VAL A 585 19.10 29.31 1.40
CA VAL A 585 19.52 28.33 2.40
C VAL A 585 18.87 28.69 3.72
N ASN A 586 18.00 27.80 4.24
CA ASN A 586 17.27 28.12 5.46
C ASN A 586 18.18 28.13 6.69
N ASN A 587 18.99 27.09 6.84
CA ASN A 587 19.95 26.90 7.92
C ASN A 587 20.98 25.84 7.49
N ILE A 588 22.06 25.70 8.26
CA ILE A 588 23.07 24.67 8.07
C ILE A 588 23.38 23.95 9.39
N LEU A 589 23.95 22.75 9.31
CA LEU A 589 24.57 22.13 10.48
C LEU A 589 25.74 22.99 10.94
N LEU A 590 25.89 23.17 12.25
CA LEU A 590 27.02 23.89 12.82
C LEU A 590 28.35 23.26 12.32
N PRO A 591 29.21 23.97 11.58
CA PRO A 591 30.30 23.35 10.83
C PRO A 591 31.28 22.51 11.66
N GLN A 592 31.60 22.96 12.88
CA GLN A 592 32.49 22.30 13.83
C GLN A 592 31.87 21.07 14.51
N GLY A 593 30.54 20.90 14.44
CA GLY A 593 29.83 19.75 15.00
C GLY A 593 29.65 18.59 14.02
N ARG A 594 30.25 18.67 12.82
CA ARG A 594 30.09 17.68 11.75
C ARG A 594 31.11 16.53 11.89
N PRO A 595 30.77 15.30 11.44
CA PRO A 595 31.71 14.19 11.38
C PRO A 595 32.91 14.44 10.45
N LEU A 596 34.00 13.70 10.64
CA LEU A 596 35.25 13.83 9.88
C LEU A 596 35.09 13.63 8.37
N VAL A 597 34.05 12.90 7.91
CA VAL A 597 33.77 12.69 6.49
C VAL A 597 33.61 14.00 5.70
N PHE A 598 33.22 15.09 6.37
CA PHE A 598 33.08 16.42 5.75
C PHE A 598 34.41 17.15 5.52
N GLN A 599 35.56 16.59 5.94
CA GLN A 599 36.89 17.15 5.66
C GLN A 599 37.32 16.95 4.20
N GLN A 600 36.67 16.01 3.49
CA GLN A 600 36.87 15.78 2.07
C GLN A 600 35.55 16.00 1.32
N PRO A 601 35.60 16.30 0.01
CA PRO A 601 34.38 16.38 -0.80
C PRO A 601 33.57 15.08 -0.71
N VAL A 602 32.35 15.20 -0.20
CA VAL A 602 31.40 14.07 -0.07
C VAL A 602 30.05 14.46 -0.68
N ILE A 603 29.44 13.49 -1.35
CA ILE A 603 28.09 13.58 -1.92
C ILE A 603 27.14 12.68 -1.13
N PHE A 604 25.96 13.21 -0.82
CA PHE A 604 24.87 12.44 -0.24
C PHE A 604 23.81 12.20 -1.29
N LEU A 605 23.43 10.94 -1.50
CA LEU A 605 22.38 10.54 -2.44
C LEU A 605 21.17 10.02 -1.67
N GLY A 606 19.99 10.55 -1.98
CA GLY A 606 18.70 10.04 -1.52
C GLY A 606 17.93 9.46 -2.70
N ALA A 607 17.50 8.19 -2.60
CA ALA A 607 16.74 7.52 -3.64
C ALA A 607 15.45 6.92 -3.10
N ASP A 608 14.35 7.05 -3.87
CA ASP A 608 13.05 6.47 -3.55
C ASP A 608 12.37 5.89 -4.81
N VAL A 609 11.51 4.88 -4.59
CA VAL A 609 10.63 4.32 -5.62
C VAL A 609 9.20 4.28 -5.10
N THR A 610 8.33 5.06 -5.74
CA THR A 610 6.90 5.07 -5.44
C THR A 610 6.14 4.23 -6.46
N HIS A 611 5.38 3.25 -5.97
CA HIS A 611 4.53 2.38 -6.80
C HIS A 611 3.10 2.93 -6.95
N PRO A 612 2.39 2.55 -8.03
CA PRO A 612 0.96 2.82 -8.17
C PRO A 612 0.12 2.31 -6.99
N PRO A 613 -1.09 2.87 -6.79
CA PRO A 613 -2.06 2.31 -5.85
C PRO A 613 -2.32 0.82 -6.13
N ALA A 614 -2.52 0.04 -5.08
CA ALA A 614 -2.70 -1.39 -5.21
C ALA A 614 -3.92 -1.74 -6.10
N GLY A 615 -3.71 -2.67 -7.04
CA GLY A 615 -4.70 -3.05 -8.06
C GLY A 615 -4.59 -2.28 -9.39
N ASP A 616 -3.73 -1.25 -9.47
CA ASP A 616 -3.42 -0.56 -10.73
C ASP A 616 -2.27 -1.25 -11.46
N GLY A 617 -2.57 -1.88 -12.60
CA GLY A 617 -1.58 -2.53 -13.47
C GLY A 617 -1.17 -1.68 -14.68
N LYS A 618 -1.68 -0.45 -14.80
CA LYS A 618 -1.44 0.42 -15.97
C LYS A 618 -0.45 1.53 -15.68
N LYS A 619 -0.48 2.10 -14.47
CA LYS A 619 0.42 3.21 -14.12
C LYS A 619 1.87 2.73 -13.92
N PRO A 620 2.86 3.56 -14.29
CA PRO A 620 4.27 3.28 -14.05
C PRO A 620 4.62 3.46 -12.56
N SER A 621 5.75 2.88 -12.15
CA SER A 621 6.40 3.28 -10.90
C SER A 621 7.31 4.49 -11.17
N ILE A 622 7.46 5.37 -10.18
CA ILE A 622 8.30 6.56 -10.29
C ILE A 622 9.54 6.35 -9.42
N ALA A 623 10.72 6.51 -10.01
CA ALA A 623 11.98 6.50 -9.29
C ALA A 623 12.57 7.91 -9.26
N ALA A 624 12.99 8.35 -8.07
CA ALA A 624 13.61 9.64 -7.86
C ALA A 624 14.99 9.46 -7.20
N VAL A 625 15.99 10.19 -7.68
CA VAL A 625 17.31 10.31 -7.05
C VAL A 625 17.62 11.78 -6.86
N SER A 626 18.07 12.16 -5.67
CA SER A 626 18.47 13.53 -5.32
C SER A 626 19.87 13.55 -4.75
N ASN A 627 20.61 14.63 -5.00
CA ASN A 627 21.97 14.83 -4.51
C ASN A 627 22.11 16.09 -3.64
N ILE A 628 23.02 16.03 -2.67
CA ILE A 628 23.44 17.18 -1.85
C ILE A 628 24.96 17.13 -1.73
N THR A 629 25.65 18.25 -1.97
CA THR A 629 27.09 18.38 -1.76
C THR A 629 27.40 19.06 -0.43
N ALA A 630 28.53 18.71 0.21
CA ALA A 630 28.93 19.15 1.55
C ALA A 630 28.92 20.67 1.81
N HIS A 631 28.91 21.50 0.75
CA HIS A 631 28.89 22.97 0.83
C HIS A 631 27.55 23.60 0.46
N ASN A 632 26.57 22.83 -0.02
CA ASN A 632 25.28 23.32 -0.51
C ASN A 632 24.13 22.51 0.09
N THR A 633 23.23 23.16 0.83
CA THR A 633 21.93 22.56 1.20
C THR A 633 20.94 22.48 0.02
N LYS A 634 21.41 22.77 -1.19
CA LYS A 634 20.59 22.75 -2.41
C LYS A 634 20.58 21.33 -2.95
N THR A 635 19.38 20.79 -3.11
CA THR A 635 19.14 19.48 -3.73
C THR A 635 18.91 19.65 -5.23
N GLY A 636 19.65 18.92 -6.07
CA GLY A 636 19.21 18.58 -7.42
C GLY A 636 18.40 17.29 -7.39
N THR A 637 17.37 17.16 -8.21
CA THR A 637 16.53 15.95 -8.29
C THR A 637 16.37 15.52 -9.74
N SER A 638 16.63 14.24 -10.00
CA SER A 638 16.36 13.58 -11.28
C SER A 638 15.26 12.53 -11.08
N GLU A 639 14.22 12.55 -11.92
CA GLU A 639 13.09 11.62 -11.87
C GLU A 639 12.95 10.85 -13.19
N ILE A 640 12.72 9.54 -13.10
CA ILE A 640 12.57 8.66 -14.28
C ILE A 640 11.38 7.72 -14.09
N ASN A 641 10.52 7.63 -15.10
CA ASN A 641 9.40 6.68 -15.16
C ASN A 641 9.89 5.25 -15.43
N LYS A 642 9.32 4.27 -14.72
CA LYS A 642 9.71 2.86 -14.83
C LYS A 642 8.53 1.91 -14.99
N GLN A 643 8.85 0.71 -15.44
CA GLN A 643 7.92 -0.40 -15.53
C GLN A 643 7.19 -0.62 -14.18
N SER A 644 5.88 -0.88 -14.25
CA SER A 644 5.04 -1.03 -13.06
C SER A 644 5.58 -2.11 -12.11
N LEU A 645 5.58 -1.82 -10.80
CA LEU A 645 6.01 -2.72 -9.72
C LEU A 645 7.48 -3.15 -9.73
N CYS A 646 8.37 -2.44 -10.44
CA CYS A 646 9.81 -2.70 -10.39
C CYS A 646 10.47 -1.94 -9.22
N ARG A 647 11.13 -2.68 -8.30
CA ARG A 647 11.89 -2.09 -7.17
C ARG A 647 13.33 -1.72 -7.51
N CYS A 648 13.90 -2.31 -8.57
CA CYS A 648 15.28 -2.04 -8.97
C CYS A 648 15.37 -0.71 -9.73
N LEU A 649 16.39 0.09 -9.39
CA LEU A 649 16.68 1.31 -10.12
C LEU A 649 17.39 0.97 -11.45
N LYS A 650 16.62 0.62 -12.49
CA LYS A 650 17.13 0.20 -13.82
C LYS A 650 17.98 1.25 -14.60
N SER A 651 18.25 2.43 -14.04
CA SER A 651 18.89 3.55 -14.77
C SER A 651 19.77 4.40 -13.84
N LEU A 652 20.47 3.77 -12.89
CA LEU A 652 21.41 4.47 -11.99
C LEU A 652 22.67 4.98 -12.71
N GLU A 653 22.97 4.44 -13.89
CA GLU A 653 24.15 4.81 -14.69
C GLU A 653 24.06 6.22 -15.31
N MET A 654 22.88 6.85 -15.37
CA MET A 654 22.72 8.20 -15.94
C MET A 654 23.07 9.34 -14.96
N LEU A 655 23.86 9.07 -13.92
CA LEU A 655 24.40 10.09 -12.99
C LEU A 655 25.85 10.46 -13.29
N GLU A 656 26.46 9.89 -14.32
CA GLU A 656 27.69 10.45 -14.92
C GLU A 656 27.28 11.58 -15.85
N TYR A 657 27.38 12.83 -15.39
CA TYR A 657 27.91 14.01 -16.11
C TYR A 657 27.97 15.22 -15.18
#